data_AF-A0A2G4SQC1-F1
#
_entry.id   AF-A0A2G4SQC1-F1
#
_cell.length_a   1.000
_cell.length_b   1.000
_cell.length_c   1.000
_cell.angle_alpha   90.00
_cell.angle_beta   90.00
_cell.angle_gamma   90.00
#
_symmetry.space_group_name_H-M   'P 1'
#
loop_
_entity.id
_entity.type
_entity.pdbx_description
1 polymer ?
#
loop_
_entity_poly.entity_id
_entity_poly.type
_entity_poly.pdbx_seq_one_letter_code
_entity_poly.pdbx_strand_id
1 'polypeptide(L)'
;MSLTPPQNPSLRSSRSADTRYLSASPPYCSDGNLSTSSSTGSLKRRRSDKNNKKELFIDTKEPSEEIGIDLTQKKLKGLHLQQNNQYRSLSYQVGDQVEAIKWTNDVKEWYCARVVEILYDTTTAAGDALIFVHYEGWSPDEADWISPTLIRLHNPRTSLQYGPKGPESDRSWKDYAEFYKSKAGEQTRHHTGLVQDRRMSLHCCPCHSRETIHPERPDRISSILQALHANRLLRYFGRVHAREATVQELLRVHTYGHVRNYYPIDEERESVVKKRPLKITSIAALLNPEPSAHKPNVMRGVGGGTVKQADQDHIKRQHTRFSSAAAAADATQTDPKPVAPPGLICEMTCGELGIAVDTTFHPLYTSLSARIAAGSLLSLVESIVNGRLRNGFALIRPPGHHAEDDTAMGFCFYNNVAVAVADTLEKYPSKIKKILIIDWDIHHGNGTQKMFYDNPNVLYISLHRWDKGKFYPFTGAPDECGEGPGLGNNVNIAFSSSEDKPRPMGDTEFVAAFYYFVIPIARQFHPDMIFVSAGFDAAEGHPENLGGYNMTPRGYALLTKMVKDLANELCDGRLALTLEGGYELQPLASSCAASVAQLLPLNTLPDQQITTFKRTLNAVKPNMGAVESFAQVAFIQKRYWNLSDAICSPSFKFNLPSDWRATDSISTRPKRDKKPIKVPVVEGY
;
A
#
# COMPACT_ATOMS: atom_id res chain seq x y z
N MET A 1 -11.61 53.62 18.78
CA MET A 1 -10.65 54.74 18.68
C MET A 1 -9.31 54.17 19.12
N SER A 2 -8.23 54.06 18.35
CA SER A 2 -7.70 54.88 17.26
C SER A 2 -6.84 54.03 16.30
N LEU A 3 -6.82 54.44 15.03
CA LEU A 3 -5.90 54.10 13.93
C LEU A 3 -4.45 54.51 14.33
N THR A 4 -3.30 54.05 13.79
CA THR A 4 -2.82 53.92 12.39
C THR A 4 -1.34 53.37 12.41
N PRO A 5 -0.68 53.08 11.26
CA PRO A 5 0.52 52.21 11.05
C PRO A 5 1.82 53.05 10.84
N PRO A 6 2.83 52.74 9.96
CA PRO A 6 3.46 51.51 9.39
C PRO A 6 5.01 51.50 9.57
N GLN A 7 5.77 50.54 9.00
CA GLN A 7 7.03 50.78 8.23
C GLN A 7 7.76 49.49 7.76
N ASN A 8 7.94 49.38 6.44
CA ASN A 8 9.09 48.73 5.76
C ASN A 8 10.25 49.76 5.71
N PRO A 9 11.54 49.48 5.41
CA PRO A 9 12.13 48.51 4.46
C PRO A 9 13.38 47.77 5.04
N SER A 10 14.18 46.90 4.40
CA SER A 10 15.07 47.14 3.26
C SER A 10 15.94 45.91 2.91
N LEU A 11 16.29 45.82 1.63
CA LEU A 11 17.26 44.95 0.96
C LEU A 11 18.71 45.00 1.49
N ARG A 12 19.44 43.88 1.34
CA ARG A 12 20.88 43.73 0.94
C ARG A 12 21.23 42.23 0.97
N SER A 13 21.35 41.51 -0.15
CA SER A 13 22.51 41.36 -1.04
C SER A 13 23.82 40.87 -0.39
N SER A 14 24.21 39.65 -0.78
CA SER A 14 25.51 39.30 -1.39
C SER A 14 26.46 38.34 -0.65
N ARG A 15 26.94 37.38 -1.46
CA ARG A 15 28.30 36.80 -1.55
C ARG A 15 28.69 35.57 -0.72
N SER A 16 28.73 34.45 -1.46
CA SER A 16 29.84 33.50 -1.67
C SER A 16 31.13 33.67 -0.86
N ALA A 17 31.60 32.57 -0.27
CA ALA A 17 32.94 31.96 -0.46
C ALA A 17 32.98 30.67 0.40
N ASP A 18 33.18 29.46 -0.14
CA ASP A 18 34.40 28.84 -0.68
C ASP A 18 35.29 28.13 0.36
N THR A 19 35.54 26.86 0.06
CA THR A 19 36.74 26.03 0.30
C THR A 19 37.14 25.46 1.69
N ARG A 20 37.17 24.11 1.69
CA ARG A 20 38.32 23.19 1.90
C ARG A 20 38.71 22.66 3.30
N TYR A 21 39.14 21.38 3.22
CA TYR A 21 40.04 20.60 4.10
C TYR A 21 39.42 20.02 5.39
N LEU A 22 39.76 18.82 5.91
CA LEU A 22 40.70 17.74 5.57
C LEU A 22 40.27 16.44 6.29
N SER A 23 40.76 15.33 5.74
CA SER A 23 40.85 13.96 6.26
C SER A 23 41.31 13.79 7.71
N ALA A 24 40.80 12.75 8.39
CA ALA A 24 41.60 11.87 9.27
C ALA A 24 40.85 10.56 9.58
N SER A 25 41.38 9.44 9.08
CA SER A 25 41.07 8.08 9.54
C SER A 25 41.98 7.73 10.74
N PRO A 26 41.53 6.90 11.70
CA PRO A 26 42.42 6.18 12.59
C PRO A 26 42.45 4.66 12.30
N PRO A 27 43.48 3.94 12.79
CA PRO A 27 44.00 2.76 12.13
C PRO A 27 43.54 1.42 12.73
N TYR A 28 43.69 0.39 11.90
CA TYR A 28 43.63 -1.03 12.22
C TYR A 28 44.69 -1.44 13.25
N CYS A 29 44.33 -2.40 14.11
CA CYS A 29 45.29 -3.26 14.81
C CYS A 29 44.89 -4.73 14.64
N SER A 30 45.91 -5.56 14.49
CA SER A 30 45.93 -6.96 14.05
C SER A 30 45.84 -7.96 15.21
N ASP A 31 45.74 -9.23 14.81
CA ASP A 31 46.12 -10.49 15.50
C ASP A 31 44.90 -11.43 15.65
N GLY A 32 44.94 -12.72 15.29
CA GLY A 32 46.03 -13.56 14.84
C GLY A 32 45.52 -14.89 14.28
N ASN A 33 46.44 -15.57 13.58
CA ASN A 33 46.30 -16.88 12.93
C ASN A 33 45.92 -18.02 13.88
N LEU A 34 45.18 -19.00 13.37
CA LEU A 34 45.34 -20.43 13.67
C LEU A 34 44.86 -21.28 12.48
N SER A 35 45.78 -22.05 11.91
CA SER A 35 45.57 -23.16 10.95
C SER A 35 45.16 -24.43 11.73
N THR A 36 44.37 -25.37 11.19
CA THR A 36 44.82 -26.50 10.36
C THR A 36 43.66 -27.49 10.07
N SER A 37 43.83 -28.28 8.99
CA SER A 37 43.24 -29.63 8.71
C SER A 37 41.77 -29.70 8.24
N SER A 38 41.49 -29.91 6.95
CA SER A 38 41.50 -31.15 6.14
C SER A 38 40.24 -32.02 6.28
N SER A 39 39.44 -32.14 5.22
CA SER A 39 39.09 -33.44 4.63
C SER A 39 38.28 -33.28 3.33
N THR A 40 38.70 -34.10 2.37
CA THR A 40 38.24 -34.26 0.99
C THR A 40 36.98 -35.11 0.89
N GLY A 41 36.11 -34.81 -0.09
CA GLY A 41 34.98 -35.67 -0.45
C GLY A 41 34.42 -35.35 -1.83
N SER A 42 35.06 -35.87 -2.88
CA SER A 42 34.55 -35.90 -4.27
C SER A 42 33.36 -36.85 -4.39
N LEU A 43 32.31 -36.46 -5.12
CA LEU A 43 31.37 -37.42 -5.73
C LEU A 43 30.88 -36.95 -7.10
N LYS A 44 30.80 -37.95 -7.97
CA LYS A 44 30.91 -37.94 -9.42
C LYS A 44 29.64 -37.51 -10.17
N ARG A 45 29.88 -36.91 -11.34
CA ARG A 45 28.99 -36.83 -12.50
C ARG A 45 28.40 -38.20 -12.86
N ARG A 46 27.10 -38.23 -13.22
CA ARG A 46 26.51 -39.24 -14.12
C ARG A 46 25.68 -38.54 -15.20
N ARG A 47 26.07 -38.79 -16.45
CA ARG A 47 25.35 -38.54 -17.71
C ARG A 47 24.69 -39.85 -18.15
N SER A 48 23.46 -39.77 -18.63
CA SER A 48 22.75 -40.73 -19.52
C SER A 48 21.30 -40.20 -19.63
N ASP A 49 20.58 -40.17 -20.75
CA ASP A 49 20.82 -40.60 -22.11
C ASP A 49 19.87 -39.83 -23.04
N LYS A 50 20.31 -39.66 -24.29
CA LYS A 50 19.51 -39.17 -25.42
C LYS A 50 18.52 -40.26 -25.84
N ASN A 51 17.31 -39.88 -26.23
CA ASN A 51 16.57 -40.63 -27.25
C ASN A 51 15.77 -39.69 -28.17
N ASN A 52 16.12 -39.77 -29.46
CA ASN A 52 15.46 -39.18 -30.60
C ASN A 52 14.07 -39.79 -30.83
N LYS A 53 13.06 -38.96 -31.15
CA LYS A 53 12.06 -39.32 -32.16
C LYS A 53 11.73 -38.12 -33.04
N LYS A 54 11.70 -38.41 -34.34
CA LYS A 54 11.56 -37.53 -35.49
C LYS A 54 10.14 -36.98 -35.66
N GLU A 55 10.14 -35.82 -36.30
CA GLU A 55 9.10 -34.98 -36.89
C GLU A 55 7.91 -35.66 -37.58
N LEU A 56 6.76 -34.97 -37.55
CA LEU A 56 5.87 -34.83 -38.70
C LEU A 56 5.35 -33.38 -38.73
N PHE A 57 5.84 -32.60 -39.68
CA PHE A 57 5.35 -31.26 -40.02
C PHE A 57 4.15 -31.40 -40.99
N ILE A 58 3.10 -30.61 -40.76
CA ILE A 58 2.16 -30.18 -41.79
C ILE A 58 2.23 -28.66 -41.86
N ASP A 59 2.48 -28.19 -43.07
CA ASP A 59 2.78 -26.82 -43.49
C ASP A 59 1.49 -26.02 -43.71
N THR A 60 1.38 -24.84 -43.08
CA THR A 60 0.41 -23.81 -43.46
C THR A 60 1.00 -22.41 -43.26
N LYS A 61 1.49 -21.84 -44.37
CA LYS A 61 1.49 -20.43 -44.80
C LYS A 61 1.89 -19.33 -43.80
N GLU A 62 3.02 -18.69 -44.14
CA GLU A 62 3.55 -17.43 -43.60
C GLU A 62 2.54 -16.27 -43.54
N PRO A 63 2.72 -15.41 -42.53
CA PRO A 63 2.62 -13.97 -42.70
C PRO A 63 3.96 -13.28 -42.35
N SER A 64 4.45 -12.47 -43.30
CA SER A 64 5.30 -11.28 -43.17
C SER A 64 6.52 -11.33 -42.23
N GLU A 65 7.71 -11.18 -42.81
CA GLU A 65 9.00 -10.94 -42.14
C GLU A 65 8.93 -9.84 -41.06
N GLU A 66 8.75 -10.23 -39.80
CA GLU A 66 9.26 -9.46 -38.66
C GLU A 66 10.73 -9.85 -38.46
N ILE A 67 11.61 -8.85 -38.46
CA ILE A 67 13.04 -9.01 -38.15
C ILE A 67 13.16 -9.39 -36.67
N GLY A 68 13.05 -10.68 -36.38
CA GLY A 68 13.26 -11.24 -35.05
C GLY A 68 14.74 -11.29 -34.71
N ILE A 69 15.22 -10.32 -33.93
CA ILE A 69 16.56 -10.37 -33.35
C ILE A 69 16.54 -11.38 -32.19
N ASP A 70 17.15 -12.56 -32.40
CA ASP A 70 17.40 -13.59 -31.38
C ASP A 70 18.48 -13.10 -30.39
N LEU A 71 18.02 -12.54 -29.26
CA LEU A 71 18.81 -11.93 -28.18
C LEU A 71 19.23 -12.92 -27.08
N THR A 72 19.52 -14.18 -27.42
CA THR A 72 20.04 -15.13 -26.44
C THR A 72 21.45 -14.75 -25.94
N GLN A 73 21.72 -14.92 -24.62
CA GLN A 73 22.99 -14.61 -23.93
C GLN A 73 24.29 -15.10 -24.63
N LYS A 74 24.19 -16.05 -25.58
CA LYS A 74 25.33 -16.62 -26.30
C LYS A 74 25.78 -15.82 -27.53
N LYS A 75 24.92 -15.03 -28.17
CA LYS A 75 25.28 -14.27 -29.40
C LYS A 75 25.92 -12.89 -29.13
N LEU A 76 25.65 -12.28 -27.97
CA LEU A 76 26.22 -10.98 -27.59
C LEU A 76 27.76 -10.99 -27.41
N LYS A 77 28.38 -12.16 -27.22
CA LYS A 77 29.86 -12.28 -27.10
C LYS A 77 30.63 -12.02 -28.39
N GLY A 78 29.95 -11.93 -29.54
CA GLY A 78 30.58 -11.75 -30.86
C GLY A 78 30.50 -10.32 -31.43
N LEU A 79 29.75 -9.40 -30.81
CA LEU A 79 29.63 -8.03 -31.30
C LEU A 79 30.82 -7.19 -30.81
N HIS A 80 31.49 -6.50 -31.73
CA HIS A 80 32.53 -5.52 -31.41
C HIS A 80 31.87 -4.28 -30.80
N LEU A 81 31.79 -4.29 -29.47
CA LEU A 81 31.15 -3.27 -28.64
C LEU A 81 32.22 -2.30 -28.13
N GLN A 82 32.11 -1.02 -28.47
CA GLN A 82 32.92 0.05 -27.87
C GLN A 82 32.02 1.03 -27.11
N GLN A 83 32.45 1.46 -25.92
CA GLN A 83 31.89 2.65 -25.25
C GLN A 83 32.38 3.90 -26.00
N ASN A 84 31.63 4.40 -26.98
CA ASN A 84 31.98 5.64 -27.68
C ASN A 84 30.85 6.69 -27.63
N ASN A 85 31.20 7.91 -27.20
CA ASN A 85 30.32 9.03 -26.81
C ASN A 85 29.68 9.82 -27.99
N GLN A 86 29.46 9.22 -29.16
CA GLN A 86 29.06 9.98 -30.37
C GLN A 86 27.65 9.68 -30.94
N TYR A 87 26.80 8.95 -30.23
CA TYR A 87 25.46 8.56 -30.71
C TYR A 87 24.33 9.43 -30.14
N ARG A 88 23.15 9.42 -30.80
CA ARG A 88 21.93 10.15 -30.36
C ARG A 88 21.75 9.96 -28.85
N SER A 89 21.77 11.06 -28.11
CA SER A 89 21.55 11.03 -26.66
C SER A 89 20.20 10.37 -26.40
N LEU A 90 20.22 9.15 -25.84
CA LEU A 90 19.04 8.56 -25.23
C LEU A 90 18.55 9.54 -24.16
N SER A 91 17.24 9.59 -23.97
CA SER A 91 16.63 10.50 -23.00
C SER A 91 16.78 10.01 -21.54
N TYR A 92 17.48 8.90 -21.35
CA TYR A 92 17.74 8.22 -20.08
C TYR A 92 19.16 7.64 -20.07
N GLN A 93 19.70 7.38 -18.88
CA GLN A 93 21.07 6.90 -18.62
C GLN A 93 21.08 5.63 -17.76
N VAL A 94 22.23 4.98 -17.65
CA VAL A 94 22.43 3.87 -16.69
C VAL A 94 22.10 4.35 -15.28
N GLY A 95 21.26 3.58 -14.59
CA GLY A 95 20.73 3.93 -13.28
C GLY A 95 19.37 4.61 -13.33
N ASP A 96 18.93 5.14 -14.47
CA ASP A 96 17.60 5.75 -14.57
C ASP A 96 16.50 4.69 -14.45
N GLN A 97 15.40 5.12 -13.86
CA GLN A 97 14.17 4.35 -13.87
C GLN A 97 13.39 4.66 -15.14
N VAL A 98 12.92 3.60 -15.77
CA VAL A 98 12.15 3.64 -17.01
C VAL A 98 10.97 2.69 -16.92
N GLU A 99 10.09 2.77 -17.90
CA GLU A 99 9.11 1.73 -18.16
C GLU A 99 9.62 0.87 -19.28
N ALA A 100 9.68 -0.42 -19.03
CA ALA A 100 10.12 -1.43 -19.99
C ALA A 100 8.99 -2.43 -20.21
N ILE A 101 8.76 -2.80 -21.46
CA ILE A 101 7.87 -3.91 -21.77
C ILE A 101 8.52 -5.22 -21.32
N LYS A 102 7.80 -6.00 -20.52
CA LYS A 102 8.10 -7.40 -20.25
C LYS A 102 7.01 -8.30 -20.83
N TRP A 103 7.42 -9.44 -21.36
CA TRP A 103 6.53 -10.53 -21.74
C TRP A 103 6.36 -11.49 -20.58
N THR A 104 5.12 -11.76 -20.20
CA THR A 104 4.78 -12.71 -19.14
C THR A 104 3.61 -13.56 -19.61
N ASN A 105 3.82 -14.87 -19.85
CA ASN A 105 2.78 -15.80 -20.33
C ASN A 105 1.99 -15.24 -21.54
N ASP A 106 2.71 -14.79 -22.58
CA ASP A 106 2.18 -14.19 -23.81
C ASP A 106 1.43 -12.85 -23.63
N VAL A 107 1.38 -12.31 -22.42
CA VAL A 107 0.86 -10.95 -22.14
C VAL A 107 2.02 -9.96 -22.12
N LYS A 108 1.84 -8.86 -22.87
CA LYS A 108 2.80 -7.75 -22.98
C LYS A 108 2.40 -6.64 -22.02
N GLU A 109 3.24 -6.36 -21.02
CA GLU A 109 2.93 -5.33 -20.01
C GLU A 109 4.12 -4.41 -19.76
N TRP A 110 3.83 -3.15 -19.43
CA TRP A 110 4.83 -2.16 -19.05
C TRP A 110 5.14 -2.27 -17.56
N TYR A 111 6.38 -2.60 -17.23
CA TYR A 111 6.87 -2.70 -15.87
C TYR A 111 7.84 -1.57 -15.56
N CYS A 112 7.81 -1.14 -14.29
CA CYS A 112 8.88 -0.30 -13.77
C CYS A 112 10.19 -1.08 -13.83
N ALA A 113 11.19 -0.51 -14.46
CA ALA A 113 12.48 -1.13 -14.65
C ALA A 113 13.60 -0.12 -14.45
N ARG A 114 14.79 -0.64 -14.21
CA ARG A 114 16.02 0.15 -14.10
C ARG A 114 16.92 -0.15 -15.27
N VAL A 115 17.45 0.90 -15.88
CA VAL A 115 18.52 0.78 -16.87
C VAL A 115 19.78 0.30 -16.14
N VAL A 116 20.21 -0.91 -16.43
CA VAL A 116 21.41 -1.53 -15.83
C VAL A 116 22.62 -1.30 -16.72
N GLU A 117 22.45 -1.45 -18.03
CA GLU A 117 23.53 -1.31 -19.01
C GLU A 117 22.95 -0.80 -20.33
N ILE A 118 23.71 0.02 -21.05
CA ILE A 118 23.38 0.49 -22.39
C ILE A 118 24.53 0.08 -23.30
N LEU A 119 24.22 -0.67 -24.35
CA LEU A 119 25.15 -1.03 -25.41
C LEU A 119 24.74 -0.36 -26.70
N TYR A 120 25.70 0.20 -27.43
CA TYR A 120 25.48 0.77 -28.76
C TYR A 120 26.04 -0.17 -29.82
N ASP A 121 25.22 -0.53 -30.81
CA ASP A 121 25.69 -1.23 -31.99
C ASP A 121 26.42 -0.23 -32.90
N THR A 122 27.70 -0.51 -33.13
CA THR A 122 28.58 0.34 -33.96
C THR A 122 28.55 -0.03 -35.44
N THR A 123 27.80 -1.07 -35.82
CA THR A 123 27.75 -1.59 -37.19
C THR A 123 26.56 -1.07 -37.99
N THR A 124 25.54 -0.47 -37.35
CA THR A 124 24.39 0.13 -38.02
C THR A 124 24.57 1.65 -38.19
N ALA A 125 24.21 2.17 -39.37
CA ALA A 125 24.34 3.61 -39.67
C ALA A 125 23.47 4.52 -38.76
N ALA A 126 22.52 3.93 -38.03
CA ALA A 126 21.63 4.61 -37.08
C ALA A 126 22.11 4.58 -35.62
N GLY A 127 23.11 3.75 -35.28
CA GLY A 127 23.58 3.58 -33.90
C GLY A 127 22.51 3.01 -32.98
N ASP A 128 21.94 1.86 -33.35
CA ASP A 128 20.90 1.21 -32.54
C ASP A 128 21.45 0.84 -31.17
N ALA A 129 20.73 1.18 -30.11
CA ALA A 129 21.09 0.79 -28.75
C ALA A 129 20.32 -0.46 -28.34
N LEU A 130 20.95 -1.32 -27.54
CA LEU A 130 20.29 -2.35 -26.76
C LEU A 130 20.46 -2.00 -25.29
N ILE A 131 19.37 -2.10 -24.53
CA ILE A 131 19.35 -1.65 -23.15
C ILE A 131 19.02 -2.83 -22.27
N PHE A 132 19.94 -3.15 -21.37
CA PHE A 132 19.71 -4.16 -20.36
C PHE A 132 18.94 -3.54 -19.21
N VAL A 133 17.72 -4.05 -18.98
CA VAL A 133 16.85 -3.56 -17.93
C VAL A 133 16.58 -4.63 -16.89
N HIS A 134 16.58 -4.21 -15.63
CA HIS A 134 16.06 -5.03 -14.54
C HIS A 134 14.67 -4.55 -14.16
N TYR A 135 13.68 -5.42 -14.25
CA TYR A 135 12.33 -5.13 -13.79
C TYR A 135 12.29 -5.10 -12.26
N GLU A 136 11.79 -4.00 -11.69
CA GLU A 136 11.85 -3.79 -10.25
C GLU A 136 11.06 -4.87 -9.48
N GLY A 137 11.68 -5.46 -8.46
CA GLY A 137 11.10 -6.56 -7.67
C GLY A 137 11.18 -7.95 -8.33
N TRP A 138 11.74 -8.06 -9.54
CA TRP A 138 11.94 -9.34 -10.22
C TRP A 138 13.32 -9.94 -9.94
N SER A 139 13.47 -11.21 -10.29
CA SER A 139 14.78 -11.87 -10.29
C SER A 139 15.73 -11.20 -11.29
N PRO A 140 17.04 -11.17 -11.00
CA PRO A 140 18.04 -10.84 -12.01
C PRO A 140 17.96 -11.70 -13.27
N ASP A 141 17.45 -12.92 -13.18
CA ASP A 141 17.28 -13.80 -14.34
C ASP A 141 16.11 -13.37 -15.24
N GLU A 142 15.26 -12.48 -14.74
CA GLU A 142 14.12 -11.90 -15.46
C GLU A 142 14.47 -10.57 -16.11
N ALA A 143 15.70 -10.06 -15.87
CA ALA A 143 16.25 -8.91 -16.56
C ALA A 143 16.46 -9.24 -18.04
N ASP A 144 16.25 -8.26 -18.90
CA ASP A 144 16.17 -8.50 -20.33
C ASP A 144 16.87 -7.40 -21.13
N TRP A 145 17.35 -7.77 -22.32
CA TRP A 145 17.83 -6.83 -23.31
C TRP A 145 16.65 -6.40 -24.16
N ILE A 146 16.34 -5.10 -24.14
CA ILE A 146 15.21 -4.56 -24.88
C ILE A 146 15.62 -3.40 -25.77
N SER A 147 14.86 -3.23 -26.85
CA SER A 147 15.02 -2.09 -27.75
C SER A 147 14.62 -0.78 -27.04
N PRO A 148 15.31 0.35 -27.30
CA PRO A 148 14.92 1.69 -26.87
C PRO A 148 13.46 2.04 -27.17
N THR A 149 12.88 1.48 -28.23
CA THR A 149 11.47 1.68 -28.62
C THR A 149 10.48 1.01 -27.66
N LEU A 150 10.93 0.00 -26.93
CA LEU A 150 10.18 -0.71 -25.90
C LEU A 150 10.46 -0.15 -24.50
N ILE A 151 11.13 1.00 -24.46
CA ILE A 151 11.38 1.77 -23.25
C ILE A 151 10.69 3.13 -23.37
N ARG A 152 10.00 3.53 -22.31
CA ARG A 152 9.42 4.86 -22.19
C ARG A 152 9.95 5.52 -20.91
N LEU A 153 10.17 6.82 -20.98
CA LEU A 153 10.45 7.60 -19.80
C LEU A 153 9.25 7.50 -18.85
N HIS A 154 9.54 7.13 -17.61
CA HIS A 154 8.55 7.21 -16.56
C HIS A 154 8.06 8.66 -16.45
N ASN A 155 6.74 8.87 -16.39
CA ASN A 155 6.13 10.20 -16.51
C ASN A 155 6.76 11.20 -15.50
N PRO A 156 7.39 12.29 -15.95
CA PRO A 156 8.13 13.21 -15.07
C PRO A 156 7.25 14.10 -14.18
N ARG A 157 5.91 14.11 -14.33
CA ARG A 157 5.00 14.78 -13.37
C ARG A 157 4.88 14.03 -12.04
N THR A 158 5.22 12.74 -12.04
CA THR A 158 5.64 12.01 -10.86
C THR A 158 7.17 12.08 -10.88
N SER A 159 7.73 13.21 -10.46
CA SER A 159 9.18 13.42 -10.45
C SER A 159 9.81 12.58 -9.34
N LEU A 160 9.93 11.28 -9.61
CA LEU A 160 10.50 10.32 -8.70
C LEU A 160 11.96 10.18 -9.10
N GLN A 161 12.84 10.78 -8.31
CA GLN A 161 14.28 10.56 -8.44
C GLN A 161 14.60 9.17 -7.91
N TYR A 162 14.42 8.13 -8.73
CA TYR A 162 14.84 6.77 -8.41
C TYR A 162 16.22 6.48 -9.01
N GLY A 163 17.26 6.56 -8.19
CA GLY A 163 18.64 6.22 -8.54
C GLY A 163 19.55 6.48 -7.35
N PRO A 164 20.77 5.91 -7.32
CA PRO A 164 21.62 5.89 -6.14
C PRO A 164 22.02 7.31 -5.72
N LYS A 165 21.31 7.86 -4.73
CA LYS A 165 21.78 8.98 -3.91
C LYS A 165 21.62 8.66 -2.43
N GLY A 166 21.85 7.40 -2.08
CA GLY A 166 22.14 6.97 -0.71
C GLY A 166 23.64 6.69 -0.58
N PRO A 167 24.22 6.86 0.62
CA PRO A 167 25.63 6.59 0.90
C PRO A 167 25.90 5.08 0.95
N GLU A 168 25.77 4.42 -0.19
CA GLU A 168 26.33 3.11 -0.47
C GLU A 168 27.63 3.34 -1.21
N SER A 169 28.74 3.20 -0.51
CA SER A 169 30.01 2.93 -1.15
C SER A 169 29.83 1.64 -2.01
N ASP A 170 30.03 1.76 -3.31
CA ASP A 170 30.45 0.70 -4.24
C ASP A 170 29.51 -0.50 -4.56
N ARG A 171 28.21 -0.51 -4.22
CA ARG A 171 27.33 -1.69 -4.52
C ARG A 171 26.59 -1.60 -5.86
N SER A 172 27.02 -2.43 -6.81
CA SER A 172 26.52 -2.50 -8.20
C SER A 172 25.37 -3.51 -8.39
N TRP A 173 24.76 -3.56 -9.58
CA TRP A 173 23.84 -4.64 -10.02
C TRP A 173 24.37 -6.05 -9.69
N LYS A 174 25.70 -6.21 -9.70
CA LYS A 174 26.39 -7.46 -9.35
C LYS A 174 26.05 -7.94 -7.93
N ASP A 175 26.03 -7.06 -6.94
CA ASP A 175 25.78 -7.43 -5.53
C ASP A 175 24.30 -7.77 -5.31
N TYR A 176 23.41 -7.06 -6.01
CA TYR A 176 22.00 -7.41 -6.04
C TYR A 176 21.81 -8.83 -6.60
N ALA A 177 22.47 -9.13 -7.72
CA ALA A 177 22.39 -10.44 -8.35
C ALA A 177 22.99 -11.56 -7.49
N GLU A 178 24.11 -11.30 -6.81
CA GLU A 178 24.75 -12.25 -5.90
C GLU A 178 23.84 -12.59 -4.71
N PHE A 179 23.26 -11.59 -4.05
CA PHE A 179 22.29 -11.84 -2.99
C PHE A 179 21.08 -12.62 -3.50
N TYR A 180 20.50 -12.21 -4.63
CA TYR A 180 19.26 -12.81 -5.14
C TYR A 180 19.45 -14.30 -5.48
N LYS A 181 20.62 -14.68 -6.00
CA LYS A 181 21.00 -16.06 -6.34
C LYS A 181 21.54 -16.88 -5.16
N SER A 182 21.79 -16.23 -4.02
CA SER A 182 22.19 -16.94 -2.81
C SER A 182 21.01 -17.74 -2.23
N LYS A 183 21.31 -18.84 -1.53
CA LYS A 183 20.31 -19.62 -0.78
C LYS A 183 19.53 -18.78 0.22
N ALA A 184 20.20 -17.82 0.85
CA ALA A 184 19.56 -16.89 1.79
C ALA A 184 18.55 -15.97 1.08
N GLY A 185 18.90 -15.44 -0.09
CA GLY A 185 17.99 -14.64 -0.91
C GLY A 185 16.78 -15.44 -1.38
N GLU A 186 16.98 -16.65 -1.89
CA GLU A 186 15.91 -17.55 -2.30
C GLU A 186 14.94 -17.85 -1.14
N GLN A 187 15.47 -18.28 0.01
CA GLN A 187 14.67 -18.57 1.21
C GLN A 187 13.87 -17.35 1.68
N THR A 188 14.44 -16.15 1.59
CA THR A 188 13.77 -14.93 2.02
C THR A 188 12.56 -14.63 1.14
N ARG A 189 12.66 -14.83 -0.18
CA ARG A 189 11.57 -14.55 -1.12
C ARG A 189 10.42 -15.56 -1.05
N HIS A 190 10.69 -16.79 -0.60
CA HIS A 190 9.63 -17.75 -0.27
C HIS A 190 8.96 -17.47 1.07
N HIS A 191 9.48 -16.54 1.87
CA HIS A 191 8.89 -16.21 3.16
C HIS A 191 7.78 -15.17 3.04
N THR A 192 8.06 -14.02 2.42
CA THR A 192 7.14 -12.87 2.39
C THR A 192 6.86 -12.43 0.95
N GLY A 193 5.59 -12.42 0.56
CA GLY A 193 5.14 -11.95 -0.75
C GLY A 193 4.87 -10.46 -0.81
N LEU A 194 5.04 -9.88 -2.00
CA LEU A 194 4.54 -8.56 -2.37
C LEU A 194 3.75 -8.67 -3.67
N VAL A 195 2.50 -8.23 -3.66
CA VAL A 195 1.69 -8.06 -4.87
C VAL A 195 1.44 -6.57 -5.13
N GLN A 196 1.66 -6.17 -6.38
CA GLN A 196 1.37 -4.83 -6.89
C GLN A 196 1.12 -4.94 -8.40
N ASP A 197 0.25 -4.07 -8.90
CA ASP A 197 -0.01 -3.90 -10.32
C ASP A 197 -0.18 -2.42 -10.70
N ARG A 198 0.53 -1.99 -11.73
CA ARG A 198 0.51 -0.61 -12.21
C ARG A 198 -0.83 -0.19 -12.79
N ARG A 199 -1.63 -1.11 -13.33
CA ARG A 199 -2.98 -0.81 -13.82
C ARG A 199 -3.89 -0.27 -12.70
N MET A 200 -3.55 -0.51 -11.44
CA MET A 200 -4.21 0.17 -10.32
C MET A 200 -3.95 1.68 -10.31
N SER A 201 -2.83 2.18 -10.82
CA SER A 201 -2.53 3.61 -10.96
C SER A 201 -3.35 4.32 -12.03
N LEU A 202 -4.04 3.60 -12.92
CA LEU A 202 -4.88 4.17 -13.96
C LEU A 202 -6.20 4.74 -13.41
N HIS A 203 -6.66 4.26 -12.25
CA HIS A 203 -7.75 4.88 -11.53
C HIS A 203 -7.31 6.26 -11.01
N CYS A 204 -7.77 7.34 -11.62
CA CYS A 204 -7.53 8.70 -11.13
C CYS A 204 -8.68 9.61 -11.53
N CYS A 205 -8.84 10.73 -10.81
CA CYS A 205 -9.84 11.71 -11.19
C CYS A 205 -9.50 12.31 -12.57
N PRO A 206 -10.44 12.36 -13.53
CA PRO A 206 -10.16 12.88 -14.86
C PRO A 206 -9.96 14.39 -14.97
N CYS A 207 -10.11 15.15 -13.87
CA CYS A 207 -10.08 16.61 -13.89
C CYS A 207 -8.71 17.18 -14.26
N HIS A 208 -7.63 16.42 -13.99
CA HIS A 208 -6.24 16.88 -14.09
C HIS A 208 -5.98 18.24 -13.40
N SER A 209 -6.80 18.60 -12.40
CA SER A 209 -6.71 19.88 -11.70
C SER A 209 -5.37 19.99 -10.98
N ARG A 210 -4.69 21.12 -11.18
CA ARG A 210 -3.49 21.47 -10.39
C ARG A 210 -3.84 22.11 -9.06
N GLU A 211 -5.07 22.59 -8.90
CA GLU A 211 -5.56 23.30 -7.72
C GLU A 211 -6.27 22.37 -6.73
N THR A 212 -6.89 21.30 -7.22
CA THR A 212 -7.61 20.30 -6.41
C THR A 212 -6.82 19.01 -6.35
N ILE A 213 -6.29 18.68 -5.16
CA ILE A 213 -5.60 17.41 -4.92
C ILE A 213 -6.61 16.42 -4.35
N HIS A 214 -6.88 15.34 -5.11
CA HIS A 214 -7.64 14.22 -4.60
C HIS A 214 -6.79 13.41 -3.59
N PRO A 215 -7.29 13.15 -2.37
CA PRO A 215 -6.53 12.39 -1.37
C PRO A 215 -6.17 10.98 -1.87
N GLU A 216 -7.15 10.24 -2.37
CA GLU A 216 -6.94 8.93 -3.00
C GLU A 216 -6.42 9.12 -4.44
N ARG A 217 -5.10 8.99 -4.61
CA ARG A 217 -4.39 9.25 -5.86
C ARG A 217 -3.30 8.22 -6.15
N PRO A 218 -2.89 8.03 -7.43
CA PRO A 218 -1.87 7.04 -7.81
C PRO A 218 -0.54 7.18 -7.08
N ASP A 219 -0.14 8.41 -6.72
CA ASP A 219 1.11 8.70 -6.00
C ASP A 219 1.24 7.95 -4.67
N ARG A 220 0.12 7.54 -4.05
CA ARG A 220 0.12 6.77 -2.80
C ARG A 220 0.87 5.45 -2.92
N ILE A 221 0.55 4.65 -3.94
CA ILE A 221 1.22 3.35 -4.14
C ILE A 221 2.64 3.55 -4.69
N SER A 222 2.86 4.58 -5.52
CA SER A 222 4.19 4.91 -6.03
C SER A 222 5.12 5.38 -4.92
N SER A 223 4.66 6.17 -3.94
CA SER A 223 5.49 6.66 -2.82
C SER A 223 5.87 5.51 -1.87
N ILE A 224 4.98 4.55 -1.64
CA ILE A 224 5.30 3.35 -0.88
C ILE A 224 6.37 2.52 -1.60
N LEU A 225 6.21 2.27 -2.90
CA LEU A 225 7.23 1.56 -3.69
C LEU A 225 8.60 2.27 -3.60
N GLN A 226 8.63 3.60 -3.64
CA GLN A 226 9.86 4.39 -3.40
C GLN A 226 10.46 4.12 -2.04
N ALA A 227 9.65 4.18 -0.98
CA ALA A 227 10.16 3.95 0.36
C ALA A 227 10.68 2.52 0.52
N LEU A 228 9.98 1.51 -0.01
CA LEU A 228 10.49 0.13 -0.01
C LEU A 228 11.80 0.00 -0.78
N HIS A 229 11.94 0.70 -1.91
CA HIS A 229 13.17 0.73 -2.69
C HIS A 229 14.32 1.42 -1.94
N ALA A 230 14.07 2.63 -1.42
CA ALA A 230 15.05 3.44 -0.69
C ALA A 230 15.55 2.73 0.58
N ASN A 231 14.69 1.93 1.23
CA ASN A 231 15.05 1.09 2.36
C ASN A 231 15.62 -0.29 1.96
N ARG A 232 15.79 -0.55 0.65
CA ARG A 232 16.31 -1.78 0.04
C ARG A 232 15.51 -3.04 0.39
N LEU A 233 14.21 -2.89 0.59
CA LEU A 233 13.33 -3.97 1.01
C LEU A 233 12.86 -4.83 -0.17
N LEU A 234 12.70 -4.23 -1.37
CA LEU A 234 12.10 -4.89 -2.55
C LEU A 234 12.76 -6.23 -2.91
N ARG A 235 14.07 -6.37 -2.72
CA ARG A 235 14.83 -7.59 -3.06
C ARG A 235 14.50 -8.81 -2.19
N TYR A 236 13.89 -8.59 -1.03
CA TYR A 236 13.56 -9.64 -0.08
C TYR A 236 12.16 -10.22 -0.30
N PHE A 237 11.30 -9.55 -1.06
CA PHE A 237 9.95 -10.04 -1.32
C PHE A 237 9.91 -11.04 -2.47
N GLY A 238 9.11 -12.08 -2.31
CA GLY A 238 8.63 -12.89 -3.43
C GLY A 238 7.58 -12.12 -4.20
N ARG A 239 7.75 -11.97 -5.52
CA ARG A 239 6.75 -11.32 -6.35
C ARG A 239 5.53 -12.23 -6.51
N VAL A 240 4.35 -11.69 -6.27
CA VAL A 240 3.08 -12.33 -6.57
C VAL A 240 2.44 -11.61 -7.76
N HIS A 241 1.95 -12.39 -8.73
CA HIS A 241 1.26 -11.84 -9.90
C HIS A 241 -0.15 -11.41 -9.54
N ALA A 242 -0.46 -10.15 -9.84
CA ALA A 242 -1.80 -9.63 -9.78
C ALA A 242 -2.67 -10.20 -10.91
N ARG A 243 -3.97 -10.23 -10.66
CA ARG A 243 -4.99 -10.57 -11.65
C ARG A 243 -6.26 -9.77 -11.36
N GLU A 244 -7.19 -9.80 -12.29
CA GLU A 244 -8.54 -9.30 -12.05
C GLU A 244 -9.33 -10.31 -11.19
N ALA A 245 -10.10 -9.81 -10.23
CA ALA A 245 -11.12 -10.60 -9.56
C ALA A 245 -12.22 -10.98 -10.55
N THR A 246 -12.65 -12.23 -10.50
CA THR A 246 -13.77 -12.72 -11.30
C THR A 246 -15.09 -12.20 -10.74
N VAL A 247 -16.15 -12.18 -11.56
CA VAL A 247 -17.50 -11.82 -11.11
C VAL A 247 -17.94 -12.71 -9.95
N GLN A 248 -17.68 -14.02 -10.01
CA GLN A 248 -18.07 -14.96 -8.96
C GLN A 248 -17.38 -14.67 -7.62
N GLU A 249 -16.11 -14.30 -7.65
CA GLU A 249 -15.38 -13.90 -6.44
C GLU A 249 -15.96 -12.62 -5.83
N LEU A 250 -16.32 -11.63 -6.65
CA LEU A 250 -16.93 -10.39 -6.16
C LEU A 250 -18.33 -10.63 -5.58
N LEU A 251 -19.12 -11.51 -6.20
CA LEU A 251 -20.47 -11.86 -5.77
C LEU A 251 -20.53 -12.63 -4.44
N ARG A 252 -19.38 -13.07 -3.90
CA ARG A 252 -19.31 -13.71 -2.57
C ARG A 252 -19.77 -12.79 -1.45
N VAL A 253 -19.60 -11.48 -1.64
CA VAL A 253 -19.90 -10.47 -0.61
C VAL A 253 -20.72 -9.31 -1.18
N HIS A 254 -20.54 -8.97 -2.46
CA HIS A 254 -21.30 -7.90 -3.11
C HIS A 254 -22.55 -8.44 -3.79
N THR A 255 -23.64 -7.67 -3.72
CA THR A 255 -24.85 -7.97 -4.46
C THR A 255 -24.61 -7.95 -5.97
N TYR A 256 -25.41 -8.71 -6.72
CA TYR A 256 -25.35 -8.69 -8.18
C TYR A 256 -25.52 -7.28 -8.77
N GLY A 257 -26.44 -6.49 -8.21
CA GLY A 257 -26.67 -5.11 -8.64
C GLY A 257 -25.42 -4.25 -8.53
N HIS A 258 -24.69 -4.38 -7.41
CA HIS A 258 -23.45 -3.65 -7.16
C HIS A 258 -22.34 -4.03 -8.15
N VAL A 259 -22.04 -5.32 -8.27
CA VAL A 259 -21.00 -5.81 -9.20
C VAL A 259 -21.30 -5.37 -10.62
N ARG A 260 -22.56 -5.54 -11.07
CA ARG A 260 -23.02 -5.13 -12.39
C ARG A 260 -22.79 -3.64 -12.66
N ASN A 261 -22.92 -2.77 -11.67
CA ASN A 261 -22.77 -1.32 -11.85
C ASN A 261 -21.32 -0.90 -12.14
N TYR A 262 -20.34 -1.70 -11.72
CA TYR A 262 -18.92 -1.39 -11.90
C TYR A 262 -18.19 -2.40 -12.79
N TYR A 263 -18.91 -3.29 -13.49
CA TYR A 263 -18.34 -4.26 -14.41
C TYR A 263 -18.65 -3.85 -15.85
N PRO A 264 -17.71 -3.97 -16.81
CA PRO A 264 -17.99 -3.71 -18.22
C PRO A 264 -18.93 -4.78 -18.77
N ILE A 265 -20.08 -4.40 -19.31
CA ILE A 265 -21.07 -5.32 -19.88
C ILE A 265 -21.18 -5.03 -21.38
N ASP A 266 -21.30 -6.08 -22.20
CA ASP A 266 -21.59 -5.97 -23.63
C ASP A 266 -23.03 -5.47 -23.84
N GLU A 267 -23.19 -4.43 -24.66
CA GLU A 267 -24.46 -3.72 -24.93
C GLU A 267 -25.61 -4.66 -25.36
N GLU A 268 -25.31 -5.80 -25.98
CA GLU A 268 -26.33 -6.76 -26.44
C GLU A 268 -27.18 -7.39 -25.32
N ARG A 269 -26.72 -7.36 -24.06
CA ARG A 269 -27.48 -7.89 -22.89
C ARG A 269 -28.27 -6.82 -22.12
N GLU A 270 -28.22 -5.55 -22.52
CA GLU A 270 -28.88 -4.45 -21.80
C GLU A 270 -30.43 -4.48 -21.86
N SER A 271 -31.02 -5.12 -22.87
CA SER A 271 -32.46 -5.01 -23.15
C SER A 271 -33.40 -5.72 -22.16
N VAL A 272 -32.87 -6.45 -21.16
CA VAL A 272 -33.67 -7.38 -20.34
C VAL A 272 -33.80 -6.97 -18.87
N VAL A 273 -32.99 -6.06 -18.32
CA VAL A 273 -32.94 -5.83 -16.85
C VAL A 273 -33.05 -4.35 -16.47
N LYS A 274 -34.09 -3.98 -15.71
CA LYS A 274 -34.28 -2.64 -15.14
C LYS A 274 -33.09 -2.24 -14.26
N LYS A 275 -32.34 -1.19 -14.66
CA LYS A 275 -31.26 -0.57 -13.86
C LYS A 275 -31.85 -0.03 -12.55
N ARG A 276 -31.41 -0.52 -11.39
CA ARG A 276 -31.73 0.08 -10.08
C ARG A 276 -30.76 1.24 -9.79
N PRO A 277 -31.25 2.38 -9.29
CA PRO A 277 -30.37 3.49 -8.90
C PRO A 277 -29.47 3.08 -7.73
N LEU A 278 -28.23 3.56 -7.72
CA LEU A 278 -27.28 3.38 -6.61
C LEU A 278 -27.82 4.08 -5.35
N LYS A 279 -27.64 3.47 -4.16
CA LYS A 279 -27.77 4.19 -2.90
C LYS A 279 -26.53 5.06 -2.74
N ILE A 280 -26.70 6.37 -2.72
CA ILE A 280 -25.61 7.33 -2.58
C ILE A 280 -25.55 7.75 -1.10
N THR A 281 -24.58 7.23 -0.36
CA THR A 281 -24.22 7.72 0.98
C THR A 281 -22.94 8.52 0.84
N SER A 282 -23.06 9.83 0.63
CA SER A 282 -21.87 10.68 0.63
C SER A 282 -21.48 11.05 2.06
N ILE A 283 -20.16 11.16 2.30
CA ILE A 283 -19.61 11.78 3.52
C ILE A 283 -20.24 13.16 3.77
N ALA A 284 -20.60 13.84 2.67
CA ALA A 284 -21.18 15.15 2.62
C ALA A 284 -22.64 15.28 3.07
N ALA A 285 -23.43 14.22 2.88
CA ALA A 285 -24.82 14.13 3.32
C ALA A 285 -24.91 13.92 4.84
N LEU A 286 -23.94 13.22 5.41
CA LEU A 286 -23.94 12.82 6.82
C LEU A 286 -23.31 13.89 7.75
N LEU A 287 -22.49 14.80 7.22
CA LEU A 287 -21.93 15.94 7.95
C LEU A 287 -22.90 17.12 8.15
N ASN A 288 -24.11 17.10 7.57
CA ASN A 288 -25.14 18.14 7.71
C ASN A 288 -26.55 17.51 7.82
N PRO A 289 -27.06 17.22 9.03
CA PRO A 289 -28.39 16.64 9.20
C PRO A 289 -29.56 17.61 8.96
N GLU A 290 -29.31 18.91 8.76
CA GLU A 290 -30.36 19.93 8.58
C GLU A 290 -30.14 20.73 7.28
N PRO A 291 -31.00 20.57 6.25
CA PRO A 291 -31.05 21.53 5.17
C PRO A 291 -31.66 22.83 5.72
N SER A 292 -30.85 23.88 5.88
CA SER A 292 -31.38 25.21 6.15
C SER A 292 -32.44 25.54 5.09
N ALA A 293 -33.63 25.96 5.52
CA ALA A 293 -34.84 26.13 4.72
C ALA A 293 -34.74 27.11 3.53
N HIS A 294 -33.54 27.58 3.18
CA HIS A 294 -33.30 28.58 2.13
C HIS A 294 -32.39 28.12 0.97
N LYS A 295 -31.79 26.91 0.96
CA LYS A 295 -31.12 26.32 -0.23
C LYS A 295 -31.08 24.77 -0.18
N PRO A 296 -31.94 24.05 -0.93
CA PRO A 296 -32.14 22.60 -0.73
C PRO A 296 -31.10 21.63 -1.37
N ASN A 297 -30.08 22.08 -2.12
CA ASN A 297 -29.27 21.17 -2.98
C ASN A 297 -27.75 21.22 -2.77
N VAL A 298 -27.26 21.46 -1.55
CA VAL A 298 -25.81 21.61 -1.29
C VAL A 298 -25.36 20.70 -0.14
N MET A 299 -24.73 19.57 -0.47
CA MET A 299 -24.01 18.72 0.50
C MET A 299 -22.53 19.14 0.56
N ARG A 300 -21.81 18.93 1.70
CA ARG A 300 -20.38 19.32 1.85
C ARG A 300 -19.40 18.15 2.07
N GLY A 301 -18.54 17.81 1.09
CA GLY A 301 -17.59 16.69 1.17
C GLY A 301 -16.38 16.89 2.08
N VAL A 302 -15.60 15.82 2.28
CA VAL A 302 -14.30 15.86 2.96
C VAL A 302 -13.39 16.86 2.24
N GLY A 303 -12.98 17.92 2.94
CA GLY A 303 -12.24 19.05 2.36
C GLY A 303 -13.10 20.29 2.04
N GLY A 304 -14.37 20.34 2.45
CA GLY A 304 -15.21 21.55 2.39
C GLY A 304 -15.93 21.78 1.04
N GLY A 305 -15.94 20.77 0.17
CA GLY A 305 -16.44 20.85 -1.19
C GLY A 305 -17.95 20.77 -1.36
N THR A 306 -18.55 21.48 -2.32
CA THR A 306 -20.01 21.51 -2.54
C THR A 306 -20.46 20.43 -3.54
N VAL A 307 -21.45 19.60 -3.19
CA VAL A 307 -22.06 18.63 -4.12
C VAL A 307 -23.11 19.31 -4.97
N LYS A 308 -23.05 19.09 -6.28
CA LYS A 308 -24.16 19.39 -7.18
C LYS A 308 -24.57 18.12 -7.88
N GLN A 309 -25.87 17.91 -8.01
CA GLN A 309 -26.36 16.89 -8.94
C GLN A 309 -26.00 17.37 -10.35
N ALA A 310 -25.25 16.54 -11.08
CA ALA A 310 -24.87 16.83 -12.44
C ALA A 310 -26.10 16.80 -13.34
N ASP A 311 -26.19 17.78 -14.25
CA ASP A 311 -27.23 17.79 -15.26
C ASP A 311 -27.00 16.70 -16.32
N GLN A 312 -28.06 16.37 -17.06
CA GLN A 312 -28.04 15.32 -18.08
C GLN A 312 -27.05 15.63 -19.22
N ASP A 313 -26.79 16.90 -19.52
CA ASP A 313 -25.89 17.28 -20.60
C ASP A 313 -24.42 17.15 -20.16
N HIS A 314 -24.11 17.39 -18.89
CA HIS A 314 -22.80 17.12 -18.30
C HIS A 314 -22.50 15.62 -18.39
N ILE A 315 -23.44 14.79 -17.94
CA ILE A 315 -23.33 13.32 -18.01
C ILE A 315 -23.06 12.89 -19.47
N LYS A 316 -23.86 13.38 -20.43
CA LYS A 316 -23.65 13.09 -21.86
C LYS A 316 -22.28 13.55 -22.37
N ARG A 317 -21.86 14.80 -22.07
CA ARG A 317 -20.56 15.34 -22.49
C ARG A 317 -19.41 14.47 -21.97
N GLN A 318 -19.48 14.04 -20.73
CA GLN A 318 -18.45 13.19 -20.13
C GLN A 318 -18.44 11.80 -20.77
N HIS A 319 -19.61 11.18 -20.99
CA HIS A 319 -19.71 9.92 -21.74
C HIS A 319 -19.11 10.03 -23.14
N THR A 320 -19.50 11.03 -23.93
CA THR A 320 -18.96 11.24 -25.29
C THR A 320 -17.45 11.42 -25.26
N ARG A 321 -16.91 12.20 -24.30
CA ARG A 321 -15.47 12.42 -24.14
C ARG A 321 -14.72 11.08 -23.96
N PHE A 322 -15.23 10.19 -23.12
CA PHE A 322 -14.56 8.91 -22.84
C PHE A 322 -14.83 7.83 -23.89
N SER A 323 -15.99 7.83 -24.53
CA SER A 323 -16.26 6.96 -25.69
C SER A 323 -15.31 7.29 -26.85
N SER A 324 -15.10 8.57 -27.14
CA SER A 324 -14.12 8.99 -28.16
C SER A 324 -12.68 8.66 -27.75
N ALA A 325 -12.34 8.79 -26.46
CA ALA A 325 -11.01 8.44 -25.96
C ALA A 325 -10.74 6.93 -26.01
N ALA A 326 -11.74 6.09 -25.72
CA ALA A 326 -11.67 4.64 -25.87
C ALA A 326 -11.46 4.25 -27.34
N ALA A 327 -12.25 4.84 -28.26
CA ALA A 327 -12.10 4.62 -29.70
C ALA A 327 -10.73 5.05 -30.25
N ALA A 328 -10.11 6.09 -29.66
CA ALA A 328 -8.76 6.52 -30.04
C ALA A 328 -7.65 5.62 -29.44
N ALA A 329 -7.92 4.95 -28.32
CA ALA A 329 -6.99 4.02 -27.66
C ALA A 329 -6.91 2.65 -28.35
N ASP A 330 -7.81 2.38 -29.31
CA ASP A 330 -7.93 1.18 -30.15
C ASP A 330 -6.63 0.82 -30.92
N ALA A 331 -5.67 1.74 -31.00
CA ALA A 331 -4.34 1.49 -31.57
C ALA A 331 -3.33 0.81 -30.62
N THR A 332 -3.65 0.64 -29.32
CA THR A 332 -2.73 0.05 -28.33
C THR A 332 -3.43 -0.94 -27.40
N GLN A 333 -3.47 -2.22 -27.78
CA GLN A 333 -3.62 -3.52 -27.04
C GLN A 333 -4.32 -3.65 -25.65
N THR A 334 -4.85 -2.60 -25.05
CA THR A 334 -5.76 -2.65 -23.91
C THR A 334 -7.02 -1.92 -24.37
N ASP A 335 -8.10 -2.64 -24.62
CA ASP A 335 -9.40 -2.12 -25.02
C ASP A 335 -10.28 -1.91 -23.76
N PRO A 336 -10.19 -0.78 -23.03
CA PRO A 336 -11.05 -0.54 -21.90
C PRO A 336 -12.44 -0.10 -22.38
N LYS A 337 -13.42 -1.02 -22.28
CA LYS A 337 -14.84 -0.67 -22.47
C LYS A 337 -15.29 0.34 -21.40
N PRO A 338 -15.89 1.48 -21.78
CA PRO A 338 -16.33 2.47 -20.83
C PRO A 338 -17.45 1.92 -19.93
N VAL A 339 -17.34 2.18 -18.63
CA VAL A 339 -18.36 1.82 -17.63
C VAL A 339 -19.11 3.07 -17.18
N ALA A 340 -20.43 2.96 -17.11
CA ALA A 340 -21.34 4.05 -16.78
C ALA A 340 -22.29 3.62 -15.63
N PRO A 341 -21.85 3.69 -14.37
CA PRO A 341 -22.69 3.28 -13.25
C PRO A 341 -23.95 4.15 -13.16
N PRO A 342 -25.13 3.59 -12.82
CA PRO A 342 -26.41 4.30 -12.83
C PRO A 342 -26.53 5.52 -11.89
N GLY A 343 -25.50 5.80 -11.07
CA GLY A 343 -25.45 6.88 -10.09
C GLY A 343 -24.21 7.77 -10.22
N LEU A 344 -23.58 7.83 -11.39
CA LEU A 344 -22.53 8.81 -11.71
C LEU A 344 -23.16 10.22 -11.87
N ILE A 345 -23.80 10.73 -10.83
CA ILE A 345 -24.65 11.93 -10.88
C ILE A 345 -24.16 13.04 -9.95
N CYS A 346 -23.04 12.85 -9.26
CA CYS A 346 -22.48 13.86 -8.37
C CYS A 346 -21.30 14.57 -9.04
N GLU A 347 -21.44 15.87 -9.25
CA GLU A 347 -20.31 16.75 -9.58
C GLU A 347 -19.47 16.96 -8.32
N MET A 348 -18.21 16.52 -8.38
CA MET A 348 -17.20 16.79 -7.36
C MET A 348 -16.74 18.25 -7.44
N THR A 349 -16.01 18.72 -6.43
CA THR A 349 -15.47 20.10 -6.42
C THR A 349 -14.55 20.44 -7.59
N CYS A 350 -13.90 19.44 -8.17
CA CYS A 350 -13.05 19.62 -9.33
C CYS A 350 -13.85 19.72 -10.64
N GLY A 351 -15.18 19.62 -10.59
CA GLY A 351 -16.07 19.67 -11.76
C GLY A 351 -16.25 18.35 -12.50
N GLU A 352 -15.64 17.25 -12.05
CA GLU A 352 -15.83 15.92 -12.65
C GLU A 352 -16.88 15.10 -11.89
N LEU A 353 -17.40 14.05 -12.53
CA LEU A 353 -18.37 13.15 -11.90
C LEU A 353 -17.71 12.07 -11.04
N GLY A 354 -18.32 11.79 -9.89
CA GLY A 354 -17.97 10.70 -8.97
C GLY A 354 -19.20 9.86 -8.60
N ILE A 355 -18.96 8.70 -7.97
CA ILE A 355 -20.03 7.89 -7.35
C ILE A 355 -20.53 8.55 -6.07
N ALA A 356 -19.61 9.19 -5.37
CA ALA A 356 -19.86 10.05 -4.24
C ALA A 356 -18.88 11.22 -4.31
N VAL A 357 -18.98 12.14 -3.36
CA VAL A 357 -18.27 13.43 -3.32
C VAL A 357 -16.77 13.26 -3.17
N ASP A 358 -16.40 12.17 -2.51
CA ASP A 358 -15.07 11.69 -2.21
C ASP A 358 -14.65 10.57 -3.18
N THR A 359 -15.60 9.80 -3.70
CA THR A 359 -15.33 8.60 -4.51
C THR A 359 -15.31 8.91 -6.01
N THR A 360 -14.13 9.28 -6.51
CA THR A 360 -13.89 9.59 -7.93
C THR A 360 -14.14 8.38 -8.83
N PHE A 361 -14.62 8.59 -10.06
CA PHE A 361 -14.79 7.48 -11.01
C PHE A 361 -14.22 7.84 -12.38
N HIS A 362 -13.23 7.06 -12.82
CA HIS A 362 -12.70 7.11 -14.18
C HIS A 362 -13.44 6.08 -15.06
N PRO A 363 -14.20 6.51 -16.08
CA PRO A 363 -15.06 5.60 -16.86
C PRO A 363 -14.33 4.44 -17.53
N LEU A 364 -13.07 4.62 -17.91
CA LEU A 364 -12.27 3.58 -18.56
C LEU A 364 -11.50 2.66 -17.58
N TYR A 365 -11.18 3.14 -16.38
CA TYR A 365 -10.10 2.53 -15.58
C TYR A 365 -10.49 2.18 -14.15
N THR A 366 -11.45 2.85 -13.52
CA THR A 366 -11.82 2.51 -12.14
C THR A 366 -12.28 1.07 -12.02
N SER A 367 -13.14 0.61 -12.94
CA SER A 367 -13.61 -0.79 -12.95
C SER A 367 -12.44 -1.78 -13.00
N LEU A 368 -11.51 -1.58 -13.93
CA LEU A 368 -10.33 -2.41 -14.08
C LEU A 368 -9.47 -2.38 -12.81
N SER A 369 -9.10 -1.20 -12.33
CA SER A 369 -8.24 -1.04 -11.15
C SER A 369 -8.87 -1.65 -9.89
N ALA A 370 -10.18 -1.47 -9.67
CA ALA A 370 -10.88 -2.06 -8.52
C ALA A 370 -10.91 -3.59 -8.58
N ARG A 371 -11.09 -4.18 -9.76
CA ARG A 371 -11.03 -5.65 -9.93
C ARG A 371 -9.61 -6.18 -9.75
N ILE A 372 -8.59 -5.45 -10.21
CA ILE A 372 -7.19 -5.80 -9.99
C ILE A 372 -6.81 -5.70 -8.51
N ALA A 373 -7.30 -4.70 -7.78
CA ALA A 373 -7.06 -4.57 -6.34
C ALA A 373 -7.57 -5.81 -5.58
N ALA A 374 -8.82 -6.20 -5.81
CA ALA A 374 -9.41 -7.38 -5.20
C ALA A 374 -8.69 -8.68 -5.63
N GLY A 375 -8.41 -8.84 -6.93
CA GLY A 375 -7.73 -10.02 -7.47
C GLY A 375 -6.27 -10.15 -7.03
N SER A 376 -5.58 -9.03 -6.79
CA SER A 376 -4.23 -9.00 -6.24
C SER A 376 -4.17 -9.61 -4.85
N LEU A 377 -5.09 -9.21 -3.96
CA LEU A 377 -5.16 -9.78 -2.61
C LEU A 377 -5.50 -11.27 -2.66
N LEU A 378 -6.43 -11.68 -3.53
CA LEU A 378 -6.76 -13.09 -3.76
C LEU A 378 -5.52 -13.92 -4.17
N SER A 379 -4.72 -13.44 -5.13
CA SER A 379 -3.48 -14.12 -5.55
C SER A 379 -2.45 -14.26 -4.42
N LEU A 380 -2.33 -13.24 -3.57
CA LEU A 380 -1.43 -13.27 -2.42
C LEU A 380 -1.89 -14.30 -1.38
N VAL A 381 -3.17 -14.26 -1.03
CA VAL A 381 -3.79 -15.17 -0.06
C VAL A 381 -3.70 -16.61 -0.53
N GLU A 382 -3.99 -16.88 -1.80
CA GLU A 382 -3.86 -18.21 -2.39
C GLU A 382 -2.41 -18.75 -2.25
N SER A 383 -1.41 -17.88 -2.45
CA SER A 383 0.00 -18.27 -2.30
C SER A 383 0.35 -18.59 -0.84
N ILE A 384 -0.25 -17.89 0.13
CA ILE A 384 -0.07 -18.12 1.56
C ILE A 384 -0.75 -19.42 2.00
N VAL A 385 -2.03 -19.62 1.66
CA VAL A 385 -2.82 -20.81 2.07
C VAL A 385 -2.27 -22.11 1.46
N ASN A 386 -1.62 -22.02 0.30
CA ASN A 386 -0.94 -23.15 -0.34
C ASN A 386 0.51 -23.36 0.13
N GLY A 387 1.01 -22.55 1.07
CA GLY A 387 2.36 -22.70 1.64
C GLY A 387 3.50 -22.29 0.69
N ARG A 388 3.20 -21.59 -0.41
CA ARG A 388 4.22 -21.00 -1.30
C ARG A 388 4.88 -19.77 -0.66
N LEU A 389 4.13 -19.09 0.20
CA LEU A 389 4.57 -17.97 1.03
C LEU A 389 4.12 -18.21 2.47
N ARG A 390 4.84 -17.65 3.44
CA ARG A 390 4.41 -17.66 4.84
C ARG A 390 3.43 -16.51 5.11
N ASN A 391 3.76 -15.31 4.63
CA ASN A 391 2.96 -14.11 4.77
C ASN A 391 3.14 -13.16 3.56
N GLY A 392 2.50 -12.00 3.57
CA GLY A 392 2.82 -10.96 2.59
C GLY A 392 2.00 -9.68 2.69
N PHE A 393 2.28 -8.78 1.75
CA PHE A 393 1.66 -7.46 1.64
C PHE A 393 1.06 -7.23 0.26
N ALA A 394 -0.19 -6.77 0.22
CA ALA A 394 -0.87 -6.32 -0.98
C ALA A 394 -0.83 -4.79 -1.06
N LEU A 395 0.02 -4.29 -1.95
CA LEU A 395 0.13 -2.86 -2.23
C LEU A 395 -0.88 -2.49 -3.32
N ILE A 396 -2.14 -2.32 -2.90
CA ILE A 396 -3.29 -2.18 -3.78
C ILE A 396 -3.99 -0.83 -3.66
N ARG A 397 -4.74 -0.46 -4.70
CA ARG A 397 -5.72 0.63 -4.70
C ARG A 397 -6.76 0.44 -5.81
N PRO A 398 -7.99 0.97 -5.69
CA PRO A 398 -8.56 1.70 -4.56
C PRO A 398 -8.67 0.85 -3.26
N PRO A 399 -8.86 1.48 -2.09
CA PRO A 399 -9.14 0.77 -0.84
C PRO A 399 -10.49 0.04 -0.90
N GLY A 400 -10.82 -0.75 0.13
CA GLY A 400 -12.00 -1.62 0.14
C GLY A 400 -12.86 -1.59 1.39
N HIS A 401 -12.33 -1.32 2.57
CA HIS A 401 -13.02 -1.61 3.84
C HIS A 401 -14.34 -0.83 4.09
N HIS A 402 -14.60 0.27 3.36
CA HIS A 402 -15.86 1.01 3.43
C HIS A 402 -16.94 0.53 2.45
N ALA A 403 -16.58 -0.27 1.44
CA ALA A 403 -17.54 -0.77 0.47
C ALA A 403 -18.45 -1.80 1.14
N GLU A 404 -19.75 -1.49 1.20
CA GLU A 404 -20.78 -2.41 1.66
C GLU A 404 -21.21 -3.35 0.52
N ASP A 405 -22.18 -4.23 0.77
CA ASP A 405 -22.68 -5.22 -0.20
C ASP A 405 -23.38 -4.59 -1.41
N ASP A 406 -23.99 -3.41 -1.25
CA ASP A 406 -24.74 -2.72 -2.30
C ASP A 406 -24.31 -1.26 -2.53
N THR A 407 -23.25 -0.80 -1.86
CA THR A 407 -22.89 0.62 -1.78
C THR A 407 -21.38 0.85 -1.84
N ALA A 408 -20.94 1.74 -2.73
CA ALA A 408 -19.57 2.24 -2.80
C ALA A 408 -19.46 3.60 -2.09
N MET A 409 -18.47 3.77 -1.22
CA MET A 409 -18.27 4.97 -0.40
C MET A 409 -16.84 5.02 0.16
N GLY A 410 -16.37 6.17 0.63
CA GLY A 410 -15.05 6.28 1.26
C GLY A 410 -13.91 5.86 0.34
N PHE A 411 -13.98 6.23 -0.94
CA PHE A 411 -13.07 5.78 -2.01
C PHE A 411 -13.15 4.29 -2.38
N CYS A 412 -13.98 3.49 -1.69
CA CYS A 412 -14.03 2.04 -1.83
C CYS A 412 -15.13 1.58 -2.79
N PHE A 413 -14.79 0.69 -3.72
CA PHE A 413 -15.73 0.11 -4.69
C PHE A 413 -16.07 -1.34 -4.37
N TYR A 414 -15.05 -2.16 -4.17
CA TYR A 414 -15.19 -3.53 -3.72
C TYR A 414 -14.40 -3.69 -2.42
N ASN A 415 -14.98 -4.38 -1.45
CA ASN A 415 -14.28 -4.72 -0.23
C ASN A 415 -13.27 -5.85 -0.49
N ASN A 416 -12.01 -5.45 -0.76
CA ASN A 416 -10.92 -6.35 -1.12
C ASN A 416 -10.73 -7.46 -0.06
N VAL A 417 -10.69 -7.09 1.22
CA VAL A 417 -10.51 -8.05 2.33
C VAL A 417 -11.72 -8.97 2.45
N ALA A 418 -12.94 -8.44 2.45
CA ALA A 418 -14.13 -9.28 2.57
C ALA A 418 -14.25 -10.29 1.42
N VAL A 419 -13.97 -9.87 0.18
CA VAL A 419 -13.90 -10.78 -0.97
C VAL A 419 -12.88 -11.89 -0.73
N ALA A 420 -11.66 -11.56 -0.30
CA ALA A 420 -10.61 -12.54 -0.05
C ALA A 420 -10.93 -13.50 1.11
N VAL A 421 -11.55 -13.01 2.18
CA VAL A 421 -11.96 -13.80 3.34
C VAL A 421 -13.07 -14.79 2.96
N ALA A 422 -14.13 -14.31 2.30
CA ALA A 422 -15.22 -15.17 1.84
C ALA A 422 -14.74 -16.19 0.81
N ASP A 423 -13.81 -15.82 -0.08
CA ASP A 423 -13.20 -16.74 -1.04
C ASP A 423 -12.38 -17.84 -0.37
N THR A 424 -11.60 -17.46 0.65
CA THR A 424 -10.74 -18.39 1.38
C THR A 424 -11.53 -19.43 2.16
N LEU A 425 -12.58 -19.01 2.88
CA LEU A 425 -13.41 -19.92 3.67
C LEU A 425 -14.12 -20.97 2.79
N GLU A 426 -14.57 -20.58 1.59
CA GLU A 426 -15.27 -21.52 0.71
C GLU A 426 -14.31 -22.41 -0.09
N LYS A 427 -13.19 -21.88 -0.58
CA LYS A 427 -12.23 -22.66 -1.38
C LYS A 427 -11.36 -23.59 -0.54
N TYR A 428 -11.08 -23.22 0.72
CA TYR A 428 -10.16 -23.96 1.58
C TYR A 428 -10.77 -24.38 2.94
N PRO A 429 -12.00 -24.92 3.00
CA PRO A 429 -12.69 -25.23 4.26
C PRO A 429 -11.99 -26.31 5.10
N SER A 430 -11.11 -27.12 4.47
CA SER A 430 -10.29 -28.11 5.16
C SER A 430 -9.04 -27.52 5.84
N LYS A 431 -8.59 -26.34 5.40
CA LYS A 431 -7.38 -25.67 5.91
C LYS A 431 -7.70 -24.45 6.77
N ILE A 432 -8.69 -23.66 6.36
CA ILE A 432 -9.05 -22.37 6.97
C ILE A 432 -10.52 -22.42 7.35
N LYS A 433 -10.80 -22.41 8.66
CA LYS A 433 -12.16 -22.43 9.20
C LYS A 433 -12.49 -21.14 9.94
N LYS A 434 -11.51 -20.53 10.59
CA LYS A 434 -11.66 -19.26 11.31
C LYS A 434 -10.68 -18.22 10.80
N ILE A 435 -11.16 -17.01 10.54
CA ILE A 435 -10.33 -15.90 10.09
C ILE A 435 -10.47 -14.72 11.06
N LEU A 436 -9.33 -14.15 11.44
CA LEU A 436 -9.27 -12.88 12.17
C LEU A 436 -8.94 -11.76 11.19
N ILE A 437 -9.74 -10.70 11.17
CA ILE A 437 -9.48 -9.47 10.47
C ILE A 437 -9.17 -8.38 11.50
N ILE A 438 -7.99 -7.78 11.42
CA ILE A 438 -7.60 -6.63 12.23
C ILE A 438 -7.60 -5.40 11.30
N ASP A 439 -8.39 -4.39 11.62
CA ASP A 439 -8.45 -3.14 10.88
C ASP A 439 -7.85 -2.02 11.73
N TRP A 440 -6.71 -1.49 11.29
CA TRP A 440 -6.04 -0.38 11.98
C TRP A 440 -6.05 0.91 11.16
N ASP A 441 -6.78 0.94 10.04
CA ASP A 441 -7.14 2.21 9.39
C ASP A 441 -7.82 3.11 10.44
N ILE A 442 -7.55 4.42 10.39
CA ILE A 442 -8.10 5.30 11.42
C ILE A 442 -9.64 5.37 11.35
N HIS A 443 -10.23 5.03 10.20
CA HIS A 443 -11.66 4.97 10.00
C HIS A 443 -12.19 3.56 10.25
N HIS A 444 -13.40 3.49 10.80
CA HIS A 444 -14.09 2.21 10.96
C HIS A 444 -14.37 1.58 9.58
N GLY A 445 -13.96 0.32 9.38
CA GLY A 445 -14.27 -0.48 8.19
C GLY A 445 -15.70 -1.00 8.19
N ASN A 446 -16.68 -0.08 8.08
CA ASN A 446 -18.12 -0.37 8.11
C ASN A 446 -18.56 -1.46 7.13
N GLY A 447 -17.95 -1.51 5.94
CA GLY A 447 -18.24 -2.55 4.95
C GLY A 447 -17.82 -3.92 5.46
N THR A 448 -16.61 -4.04 6.00
CA THR A 448 -16.09 -5.30 6.54
C THR A 448 -16.92 -5.78 7.74
N GLN A 449 -17.26 -4.87 8.67
CA GLN A 449 -18.15 -5.18 9.79
C GLN A 449 -19.48 -5.75 9.30
N LYS A 450 -20.15 -5.05 8.37
CA LYS A 450 -21.47 -5.44 7.86
C LYS A 450 -21.46 -6.82 7.19
N MET A 451 -20.42 -7.13 6.41
CA MET A 451 -20.30 -8.38 5.65
C MET A 451 -20.20 -9.64 6.52
N PHE A 452 -19.70 -9.50 7.76
CA PHE A 452 -19.42 -10.63 8.64
C PHE A 452 -20.13 -10.52 10.00
N TYR A 453 -21.08 -9.60 10.14
CA TYR A 453 -21.68 -9.24 11.42
C TYR A 453 -22.38 -10.42 12.12
N ASP A 454 -22.91 -11.36 11.34
CA ASP A 454 -23.57 -12.58 11.82
C ASP A 454 -22.71 -13.85 11.68
N ASN A 455 -21.46 -13.73 11.24
CA ASN A 455 -20.61 -14.87 10.88
C ASN A 455 -19.76 -15.36 12.08
N PRO A 456 -19.98 -16.58 12.59
CA PRO A 456 -19.24 -17.10 13.75
C PRO A 456 -17.79 -17.48 13.42
N ASN A 457 -17.44 -17.59 12.14
CA ASN A 457 -16.13 -18.02 11.67
C ASN A 457 -15.21 -16.83 11.32
N VAL A 458 -15.70 -15.60 11.42
CA VAL A 458 -14.90 -14.40 11.17
C VAL A 458 -14.96 -13.52 12.40
N LEU A 459 -13.80 -13.18 12.94
CA LEU A 459 -13.65 -12.18 14.00
C LEU A 459 -13.13 -10.89 13.37
N TYR A 460 -13.90 -9.81 13.46
CA TYR A 460 -13.48 -8.47 13.05
C TYR A 460 -13.11 -7.64 14.28
N ILE A 461 -11.89 -7.09 14.29
CA ILE A 461 -11.43 -6.16 15.32
C ILE A 461 -10.98 -4.87 14.63
N SER A 462 -11.62 -3.75 14.94
CA SER A 462 -11.26 -2.44 14.42
C SER A 462 -10.72 -1.51 15.50
N LEU A 463 -9.65 -0.79 15.22
CA LEU A 463 -9.11 0.30 16.03
C LEU A 463 -9.27 1.61 15.26
N HIS A 464 -10.23 2.44 15.65
CA HIS A 464 -10.58 3.62 14.87
C HIS A 464 -10.91 4.82 15.74
N ARG A 465 -10.77 6.01 15.15
CA ARG A 465 -11.26 7.26 15.75
C ARG A 465 -12.78 7.30 15.61
N TRP A 466 -13.50 7.32 16.72
CA TRP A 466 -14.96 7.33 16.72
C TRP A 466 -15.55 8.67 17.17
N ASP A 467 -14.91 9.33 18.14
CA ASP A 467 -15.33 10.62 18.71
C ASP A 467 -16.84 10.66 19.05
N LYS A 468 -17.36 9.56 19.62
CA LYS A 468 -18.79 9.37 19.93
C LYS A 468 -19.69 9.49 18.70
N GLY A 469 -19.30 8.87 17.60
CA GLY A 469 -20.05 8.85 16.33
C GLY A 469 -19.95 10.16 15.54
N LYS A 470 -18.95 11.00 15.80
CA LYS A 470 -18.75 12.30 15.12
C LYS A 470 -17.64 12.27 14.07
N PHE A 471 -16.86 11.20 14.02
CA PHE A 471 -15.83 10.99 13.01
C PHE A 471 -16.33 10.01 11.95
N TYR A 472 -15.95 10.24 10.69
CA TYR A 472 -16.37 9.38 9.58
C TYR A 472 -15.92 7.92 9.80
N PRO A 473 -16.73 6.90 9.48
CA PRO A 473 -18.06 6.92 8.85
C PRO A 473 -19.24 6.99 9.82
N PHE A 474 -19.02 7.46 11.07
CA PHE A 474 -20.04 7.64 12.12
C PHE A 474 -20.64 6.33 12.69
N THR A 475 -20.18 5.18 12.19
CA THR A 475 -20.48 3.84 12.71
C THR A 475 -19.31 3.29 13.52
N GLY A 476 -19.41 2.07 14.03
CA GLY A 476 -18.32 1.42 14.77
C GLY A 476 -18.42 1.67 16.28
N ALA A 477 -19.63 1.86 16.81
CA ALA A 477 -19.80 2.03 18.24
C ALA A 477 -19.29 0.78 19.01
N PRO A 478 -18.75 0.95 20.23
CA PRO A 478 -18.14 -0.17 20.96
C PRO A 478 -19.15 -1.24 21.41
N ASP A 479 -20.45 -0.96 21.38
CA ASP A 479 -21.55 -1.88 21.67
C ASP A 479 -22.07 -2.64 20.44
N GLU A 480 -21.61 -2.32 19.23
CA GLU A 480 -21.85 -3.09 18.00
C GLU A 480 -20.99 -4.38 18.04
N CYS A 481 -21.55 -5.46 18.61
CA CYS A 481 -20.80 -6.69 18.91
C CYS A 481 -21.10 -7.87 17.98
N GLY A 482 -21.77 -7.65 16.86
CA GLY A 482 -22.26 -8.72 15.99
C GLY A 482 -23.70 -9.13 16.33
N GLU A 483 -24.24 -10.07 15.58
CA GLU A 483 -25.59 -10.60 15.78
C GLU A 483 -25.69 -12.09 15.51
N GLY A 484 -26.81 -12.70 15.93
CA GLY A 484 -27.06 -14.12 15.67
C GLY A 484 -25.88 -15.02 16.12
N PRO A 485 -25.42 -15.96 15.28
CA PRO A 485 -24.25 -16.78 15.58
C PRO A 485 -22.93 -16.01 15.68
N GLY A 486 -22.82 -14.83 15.06
CA GLY A 486 -21.63 -13.96 15.09
C GLY A 486 -21.56 -13.05 16.31
N LEU A 487 -22.52 -13.09 17.23
CA LEU A 487 -22.50 -12.25 18.43
C LEU A 487 -21.24 -12.51 19.27
N GLY A 488 -20.49 -11.44 19.55
CA GLY A 488 -19.18 -11.45 20.21
C GLY A 488 -18.00 -11.38 19.25
N ASN A 489 -18.18 -11.70 17.96
CA ASN A 489 -17.13 -11.72 16.95
C ASN A 489 -16.93 -10.38 16.21
N ASN A 490 -17.54 -9.31 16.70
CA ASN A 490 -17.24 -7.95 16.27
C ASN A 490 -16.74 -7.13 17.46
N VAL A 491 -15.52 -6.59 17.36
CA VAL A 491 -14.87 -5.85 18.45
C VAL A 491 -14.42 -4.49 17.95
N ASN A 492 -15.18 -3.46 18.32
CA ASN A 492 -14.84 -2.07 18.03
C ASN A 492 -14.06 -1.45 19.19
N ILE A 493 -12.76 -1.24 18.99
CA ILE A 493 -11.91 -0.42 19.86
C ILE A 493 -12.06 1.03 19.38
N ALA A 494 -13.23 1.59 19.70
CA ALA A 494 -13.67 2.91 19.29
C ALA A 494 -13.06 4.00 20.16
N PHE A 495 -12.00 4.65 19.70
CA PHE A 495 -11.35 5.71 20.45
C PHE A 495 -12.24 6.94 20.53
N SER A 496 -12.45 7.41 21.76
CA SER A 496 -13.21 8.61 22.09
C SER A 496 -12.61 9.28 23.33
N SER A 497 -12.97 10.54 23.55
CA SER A 497 -12.54 11.27 24.73
C SER A 497 -13.65 12.13 25.27
N SER A 498 -13.72 12.26 26.58
CA SER A 498 -14.59 13.23 27.26
C SER A 498 -14.02 14.65 27.27
N GLU A 499 -12.72 14.83 26.99
CA GLU A 499 -12.05 16.14 27.01
C GLU A 499 -12.50 17.05 25.86
N ASP A 500 -12.70 18.35 26.13
CA ASP A 500 -13.07 19.36 25.12
C ASP A 500 -12.03 19.48 23.98
N LYS A 501 -10.75 19.21 24.29
CA LYS A 501 -9.65 19.16 23.33
C LYS A 501 -8.89 17.85 23.52
N PRO A 502 -9.36 16.76 22.90
CA PRO A 502 -8.80 15.45 23.14
C PRO A 502 -7.36 15.37 22.65
N ARG A 503 -6.51 14.70 23.41
CA ARG A 503 -5.16 14.38 22.92
C ARG A 503 -5.24 13.33 21.81
N PRO A 504 -4.49 13.51 20.71
CA PRO A 504 -4.42 12.50 19.66
C PRO A 504 -3.81 11.21 20.19
N MET A 505 -4.32 10.07 19.74
CA MET A 505 -3.73 8.77 20.02
C MET A 505 -2.42 8.61 19.26
N GLY A 506 -1.47 7.85 19.80
CA GLY A 506 -0.23 7.49 19.12
C GLY A 506 0.23 6.08 19.48
N ASP A 507 1.54 5.83 19.33
CA ASP A 507 2.13 4.49 19.46
C ASP A 507 1.71 3.77 20.76
N THR A 508 1.73 4.48 21.89
CA THR A 508 1.41 3.92 23.20
C THR A 508 -0.02 3.41 23.28
N GLU A 509 -0.98 4.18 22.75
CA GLU A 509 -2.39 3.84 22.79
C GLU A 509 -2.70 2.65 21.89
N PHE A 510 -2.22 2.63 20.64
CA PHE A 510 -2.45 1.51 19.74
C PHE A 510 -1.77 0.23 20.24
N VAL A 511 -0.52 0.30 20.74
CA VAL A 511 0.16 -0.85 21.32
C VAL A 511 -0.56 -1.37 22.57
N ALA A 512 -1.11 -0.48 23.40
CA ALA A 512 -1.93 -0.87 24.55
C ALA A 512 -3.24 -1.56 24.12
N ALA A 513 -3.93 -1.04 23.10
CA ALA A 513 -5.12 -1.69 22.54
C ALA A 513 -4.80 -3.13 22.07
N PHE A 514 -3.66 -3.30 21.40
CA PHE A 514 -3.20 -4.63 21.00
C PHE A 514 -2.89 -5.55 22.17
N TYR A 515 -2.14 -5.04 23.15
CA TYR A 515 -1.69 -5.79 24.31
C TYR A 515 -2.86 -6.26 25.18
N TYR A 516 -3.86 -5.40 25.41
CA TYR A 516 -4.96 -5.67 26.33
C TYR A 516 -6.18 -6.31 25.69
N PHE A 517 -6.43 -6.09 24.39
CA PHE A 517 -7.64 -6.56 23.72
C PHE A 517 -7.35 -7.45 22.52
N VAL A 518 -6.62 -6.95 21.51
CA VAL A 518 -6.44 -7.69 20.24
C VAL A 518 -5.78 -9.06 20.48
N ILE A 519 -4.64 -9.10 21.18
CA ILE A 519 -3.90 -10.34 21.41
C ILE A 519 -4.69 -11.32 22.30
N PRO A 520 -5.23 -10.93 23.47
CA PRO A 520 -6.00 -11.86 24.31
C PRO A 520 -7.26 -12.41 23.62
N ILE A 521 -7.98 -11.58 22.86
CA ILE A 521 -9.18 -11.99 22.12
C ILE A 521 -8.79 -12.93 20.98
N ALA A 522 -7.78 -12.59 20.19
CA ALA A 522 -7.30 -13.42 19.09
C ALA A 522 -6.84 -14.81 19.56
N ARG A 523 -6.17 -14.90 20.71
CA ARG A 523 -5.77 -16.20 21.30
C ARG A 523 -6.96 -17.07 21.69
N GLN A 524 -8.03 -16.47 22.20
CA GLN A 524 -9.27 -17.18 22.51
C GLN A 524 -10.00 -17.61 21.24
N PHE A 525 -10.05 -16.73 20.24
CA PHE A 525 -10.66 -17.04 18.95
C PHE A 525 -9.88 -18.09 18.15
N HIS A 526 -8.55 -18.13 18.28
CA HIS A 526 -7.65 -19.09 17.64
C HIS A 526 -7.89 -19.21 16.11
N PRO A 527 -7.58 -18.15 15.33
CA PRO A 527 -7.81 -18.12 13.89
C PRO A 527 -6.85 -19.05 13.14
N ASP A 528 -7.26 -19.55 11.97
CA ASP A 528 -6.42 -20.30 11.04
C ASP A 528 -5.68 -19.40 10.05
N MET A 529 -6.06 -18.12 9.96
CA MET A 529 -5.39 -17.09 9.16
C MET A 529 -5.75 -15.70 9.68
N ILE A 530 -4.80 -14.76 9.57
CA ILE A 530 -4.99 -13.37 9.97
C ILE A 530 -4.89 -12.45 8.73
N PHE A 531 -5.85 -11.54 8.61
CA PHE A 531 -5.84 -10.42 7.67
C PHE A 531 -5.66 -9.12 8.44
N VAL A 532 -4.97 -8.16 7.81
CA VAL A 532 -4.89 -6.80 8.30
C VAL A 532 -5.31 -5.82 7.21
N SER A 533 -6.40 -5.10 7.45
CA SER A 533 -6.76 -3.89 6.70
C SER A 533 -5.84 -2.77 7.19
N ALA A 534 -4.78 -2.52 6.42
CA ALA A 534 -3.66 -1.71 6.83
C ALA A 534 -3.73 -0.29 6.24
N GLY A 535 -4.58 0.55 6.84
CA GLY A 535 -4.56 2.00 6.62
C GLY A 535 -3.41 2.67 7.37
N PHE A 536 -2.91 3.79 6.84
CA PHE A 536 -1.82 4.56 7.45
C PHE A 536 -2.18 6.03 7.71
N ASP A 537 -3.47 6.36 7.75
CA ASP A 537 -4.00 7.71 8.03
C ASP A 537 -4.06 8.09 9.52
N ALA A 538 -3.84 7.14 10.43
CA ALA A 538 -3.54 7.47 11.83
C ALA A 538 -2.11 8.01 12.02
N ALA A 539 -1.28 8.03 10.96
CA ALA A 539 0.12 8.44 11.04
C ALA A 539 0.28 9.95 11.29
N GLU A 540 1.28 10.32 12.09
CA GLU A 540 1.67 11.72 12.33
C GLU A 540 1.88 12.46 11.00
N GLY A 541 1.19 13.58 10.83
CA GLY A 541 1.25 14.42 9.63
C GLY A 541 -0.04 14.45 8.81
N HIS A 542 -0.96 13.50 9.01
CA HIS A 542 -2.31 13.58 8.43
C HIS A 542 -3.12 14.69 9.10
N PRO A 543 -3.87 15.51 8.33
CA PRO A 543 -4.66 16.60 8.89
C PRO A 543 -5.84 16.06 9.72
N GLU A 544 -6.29 16.85 10.70
CA GLU A 544 -7.31 16.43 11.68
C GLU A 544 -8.64 15.96 11.08
N ASN A 545 -8.99 16.42 9.88
CA ASN A 545 -10.21 16.06 9.17
C ASN A 545 -10.10 14.74 8.36
N LEU A 546 -8.89 14.22 8.15
CA LEU A 546 -8.65 12.92 7.49
C LEU A 546 -8.11 11.87 8.46
N GLY A 547 -7.51 12.29 9.57
CA GLY A 547 -6.98 11.40 10.58
C GLY A 547 -6.83 12.12 11.91
N GLY A 548 -5.71 12.80 12.11
CA GLY A 548 -5.44 13.62 13.29
C GLY A 548 -4.80 12.87 14.46
N TYR A 549 -4.33 11.65 14.26
CA TYR A 549 -3.53 10.90 15.22
C TYR A 549 -2.03 11.01 14.95
N ASN A 550 -1.22 10.55 15.90
CA ASN A 550 0.24 10.68 15.89
C ASN A 550 0.94 9.32 15.94
N MET A 551 0.43 8.34 15.20
CA MET A 551 1.14 7.07 15.03
C MET A 551 2.44 7.32 14.25
N THR A 552 3.55 6.82 14.76
CA THR A 552 4.84 6.94 14.10
C THR A 552 5.09 5.70 13.21
N PRO A 553 6.02 5.78 12.24
CA PRO A 553 6.45 4.59 11.50
C PRO A 553 6.92 3.45 12.41
N ARG A 554 7.52 3.78 13.56
CA ARG A 554 7.93 2.82 14.59
C ARG A 554 6.73 2.18 15.29
N GLY A 555 5.67 2.95 15.55
CA GLY A 555 4.39 2.44 16.07
C GLY A 555 3.80 1.37 15.17
N TYR A 556 3.66 1.64 13.87
CA TYR A 556 3.14 0.63 12.93
C TYR A 556 4.07 -0.58 12.76
N ALA A 557 5.39 -0.39 12.84
CA ALA A 557 6.34 -1.50 12.89
C ALA A 557 6.10 -2.39 14.13
N LEU A 558 5.85 -1.81 15.31
CA LEU A 558 5.46 -2.57 16.50
C LEU A 558 4.15 -3.33 16.30
N LEU A 559 3.11 -2.70 15.74
CA LEU A 559 1.84 -3.37 15.47
C LEU A 559 2.03 -4.55 14.51
N THR A 560 2.77 -4.34 13.42
CA THR A 560 3.05 -5.42 12.45
C THR A 560 3.83 -6.56 13.09
N LYS A 561 4.82 -6.25 13.95
CA LYS A 561 5.55 -7.25 14.70
C LYS A 561 4.63 -8.04 15.64
N MET A 562 3.73 -7.37 16.37
CA MET A 562 2.75 -8.03 17.25
C MET A 562 1.83 -8.96 16.46
N VAL A 563 1.29 -8.53 15.32
CA VAL A 563 0.44 -9.38 14.47
C VAL A 563 1.21 -10.54 13.86
N LYS A 564 2.45 -10.33 13.41
CA LYS A 564 3.28 -11.40 12.86
C LYS A 564 3.64 -12.45 13.91
N ASP A 565 4.01 -12.03 15.11
CA ASP A 565 4.30 -12.94 16.22
C ASP A 565 3.03 -13.73 16.59
N LEU A 566 1.87 -13.07 16.61
CA LEU A 566 0.57 -13.70 16.82
C LEU A 566 0.19 -14.69 15.72
N ALA A 567 0.44 -14.36 14.44
CA ALA A 567 0.20 -15.26 13.32
C ALA A 567 1.11 -16.49 13.37
N ASN A 568 2.37 -16.31 13.76
CA ASN A 568 3.30 -17.41 13.96
C ASN A 568 2.85 -18.34 15.11
N GLU A 569 2.25 -17.77 16.15
CA GLU A 569 1.73 -18.51 17.30
C GLU A 569 0.45 -19.29 16.94
N LEU A 570 -0.49 -18.66 16.24
CA LEU A 570 -1.86 -19.18 16.11
C LEU A 570 -2.16 -19.85 14.77
N CYS A 571 -1.47 -19.47 13.69
CA CYS A 571 -1.85 -19.88 12.34
C CYS A 571 -0.67 -20.16 11.40
N ASP A 572 0.42 -20.74 11.92
CA ASP A 572 1.64 -21.09 11.18
C ASP A 572 2.28 -19.93 10.40
N GLY A 573 2.01 -18.70 10.83
CA GLY A 573 2.47 -17.47 10.18
C GLY A 573 1.60 -17.00 9.02
N ARG A 574 0.45 -17.62 8.73
CA ARG A 574 -0.49 -17.23 7.66
C ARG A 574 -1.07 -15.83 7.91
N LEU A 575 -0.44 -14.83 7.30
CA LEU A 575 -0.74 -13.42 7.51
C LEU A 575 -0.73 -12.65 6.19
N ALA A 576 -1.82 -11.94 5.90
CA ALA A 576 -1.91 -11.01 4.78
C ALA A 576 -2.21 -9.58 5.25
N LEU A 577 -1.30 -8.65 4.98
CA LEU A 577 -1.56 -7.21 5.12
C LEU A 577 -2.00 -6.65 3.77
N THR A 578 -2.95 -5.72 3.74
CA THR A 578 -3.35 -5.02 2.52
C THR A 578 -3.50 -3.54 2.77
N LEU A 579 -3.05 -2.71 1.82
CA LEU A 579 -3.19 -1.26 1.93
C LEU A 579 -4.67 -0.84 1.88
N GLU A 580 -5.09 0.02 2.81
CA GLU A 580 -6.37 0.75 2.80
C GLU A 580 -6.13 2.26 2.62
N GLY A 581 -6.37 3.09 3.64
CA GLY A 581 -6.21 4.54 3.66
C GLY A 581 -4.77 5.04 3.88
N GLY A 582 -4.65 6.31 4.28
CA GLY A 582 -3.38 7.07 4.34
C GLY A 582 -3.10 7.85 3.06
N TYR A 583 -3.02 9.18 3.17
CA TYR A 583 -3.16 10.11 2.04
C TYR A 583 -2.04 11.16 1.95
N GLU A 584 -1.36 11.41 3.07
CA GLU A 584 -0.15 12.21 3.08
C GLU A 584 1.04 11.33 2.69
N LEU A 585 1.65 11.63 1.54
CA LEU A 585 2.55 10.69 0.85
C LEU A 585 3.73 10.26 1.71
N GLN A 586 4.33 11.18 2.47
CA GLN A 586 5.49 10.86 3.29
C GLN A 586 5.12 10.09 4.57
N PRO A 587 4.15 10.54 5.40
CA PRO A 587 3.65 9.74 6.51
C PRO A 587 3.20 8.33 6.09
N LEU A 588 2.47 8.22 4.96
CA LEU A 588 2.07 6.96 4.36
C LEU A 588 3.28 6.07 4.01
N ALA A 589 4.19 6.59 3.19
CA ALA A 589 5.30 5.80 2.64
C ALA A 589 6.24 5.31 3.74
N SER A 590 6.61 6.19 4.68
CA SER A 590 7.49 5.85 5.79
C SER A 590 6.85 4.83 6.75
N SER A 591 5.57 5.00 7.09
CA SER A 591 4.85 4.07 7.99
C SER A 591 4.62 2.71 7.35
N CYS A 592 4.22 2.70 6.07
CA CYS A 592 4.03 1.45 5.33
C CYS A 592 5.35 0.70 5.17
N ALA A 593 6.45 1.37 4.81
CA ALA A 593 7.75 0.72 4.66
C ALA A 593 8.26 0.13 5.98
N ALA A 594 8.12 0.87 7.10
CA ALA A 594 8.51 0.39 8.42
C ALA A 594 7.69 -0.86 8.85
N SER A 595 6.39 -0.87 8.53
CA SER A 595 5.49 -1.99 8.79
C SER A 595 5.88 -3.23 7.98
N VAL A 596 5.94 -3.07 6.65
CA VAL A 596 6.19 -4.16 5.70
C VAL A 596 7.58 -4.76 5.89
N ALA A 597 8.57 -3.97 6.34
CA ALA A 597 9.87 -4.50 6.76
C ALA A 597 9.73 -5.58 7.84
N GLN A 598 8.84 -5.42 8.83
CA GLN A 598 8.71 -6.39 9.92
C GLN A 598 8.12 -7.73 9.47
N LEU A 599 7.49 -7.83 8.29
CA LEU A 599 7.02 -9.09 7.73
C LEU A 599 8.18 -10.03 7.34
N LEU A 600 9.31 -9.45 6.94
CA LEU A 600 10.50 -10.17 6.50
C LEU A 600 11.16 -10.96 7.64
N PRO A 601 11.90 -12.04 7.36
CA PRO A 601 12.67 -12.77 8.38
C PRO A 601 13.63 -11.84 9.14
N LEU A 602 13.72 -11.98 10.46
CA LEU A 602 14.53 -11.07 11.31
C LEU A 602 16.01 -11.03 10.91
N ASN A 603 16.55 -12.15 10.45
CA ASN A 603 17.94 -12.29 10.01
C ASN A 603 18.24 -11.63 8.64
N THR A 604 17.25 -11.02 7.98
CA THR A 604 17.40 -10.41 6.65
C THR A 604 17.47 -8.89 6.69
N LEU A 605 16.98 -8.29 7.77
CA LEU A 605 16.96 -6.84 7.98
C LEU A 605 18.26 -6.37 8.63
N PRO A 606 18.76 -5.18 8.27
CA PRO A 606 19.76 -4.49 9.08
C PRO A 606 19.24 -4.25 10.50
N ASP A 607 20.11 -4.30 11.51
CA ASP A 607 19.74 -4.13 12.93
C ASP A 607 18.94 -2.85 13.18
N GLN A 608 19.23 -1.76 12.45
CA GLN A 608 18.50 -0.49 12.59
C GLN A 608 17.03 -0.56 12.13
N GLN A 609 16.68 -1.55 11.29
CA GLN A 609 15.32 -1.77 10.79
C GLN A 609 14.57 -2.84 11.61
N ILE A 610 15.25 -3.54 12.53
CA ILE A 610 14.62 -4.52 13.41
C ILE A 610 13.97 -3.78 14.59
N THR A 611 12.65 -3.86 14.66
CA THR A 611 11.92 -3.24 15.78
C THR A 611 11.88 -4.20 16.97
N THR A 612 12.25 -3.70 18.15
CA THR A 612 12.08 -4.43 19.42
C THR A 612 11.06 -3.72 20.30
N PHE A 613 10.49 -4.40 21.29
CA PHE A 613 9.59 -3.76 22.26
C PHE A 613 10.35 -2.92 23.29
N LYS A 614 11.56 -3.34 23.65
CA LYS A 614 12.35 -2.71 24.70
C LYS A 614 12.84 -1.33 24.27
N ARG A 615 12.59 -0.34 25.12
CA ARG A 615 13.06 1.05 24.93
C ARG A 615 12.56 1.72 23.65
N THR A 616 11.33 1.42 23.24
CA THR A 616 10.80 1.82 21.92
C THR A 616 9.72 2.90 22.02
N LEU A 617 8.90 2.86 23.06
CA LEU A 617 7.77 3.77 23.27
C LEU A 617 8.16 5.02 24.05
N ASN A 618 7.65 6.18 23.63
CA ASN A 618 7.86 7.45 24.34
C ASN A 618 7.18 7.47 25.73
N ALA A 619 6.05 6.78 25.85
CA ALA A 619 5.32 6.57 27.10
C ALA A 619 4.82 5.12 27.17
N VAL A 620 4.63 4.62 28.40
CA VAL A 620 4.01 3.30 28.65
C VAL A 620 2.62 3.42 29.25
N LYS A 621 2.19 4.64 29.57
CA LYS A 621 0.85 4.93 30.07
C LYS A 621 0.05 5.59 28.93
N PRO A 622 -1.08 5.00 28.49
CA PRO A 622 -1.98 5.63 27.55
C PRO A 622 -2.55 6.95 28.08
N ASN A 623 -2.92 7.85 27.17
CA ASN A 623 -3.64 9.08 27.50
C ASN A 623 -5.06 8.80 28.07
N MET A 624 -5.71 9.82 28.63
CA MET A 624 -6.99 9.63 29.32
C MET A 624 -8.12 9.17 28.39
N GLY A 625 -8.22 9.73 27.17
CA GLY A 625 -9.23 9.29 26.19
C GLY A 625 -9.09 7.81 25.83
N ALA A 626 -7.86 7.33 25.66
CA ALA A 626 -7.62 5.89 25.46
C ALA A 626 -8.02 5.06 26.68
N VAL A 627 -7.69 5.50 27.90
CA VAL A 627 -8.09 4.80 29.13
C VAL A 627 -9.61 4.71 29.28
N GLU A 628 -10.34 5.80 29.01
CA GLU A 628 -11.81 5.81 29.00
C GLU A 628 -12.38 4.83 27.96
N SER A 629 -11.85 4.88 26.74
CA SER A 629 -12.25 3.99 25.64
C SER A 629 -11.99 2.52 26.01
N PHE A 630 -10.82 2.21 26.58
CA PHE A 630 -10.45 0.86 27.01
C PHE A 630 -11.32 0.34 28.14
N ALA A 631 -11.70 1.18 29.10
CA ALA A 631 -12.63 0.79 30.16
C ALA A 631 -14.01 0.42 29.58
N GLN A 632 -14.49 1.17 28.59
CA GLN A 632 -15.75 0.88 27.90
C GLN A 632 -15.65 -0.43 27.11
N VAL A 633 -14.59 -0.62 26.32
CA VAL A 633 -14.33 -1.86 25.58
C VAL A 633 -14.28 -3.06 26.53
N ALA A 634 -13.51 -2.98 27.63
CA ALA A 634 -13.43 -4.04 28.63
C ALA A 634 -14.81 -4.38 29.24
N PHE A 635 -15.59 -3.35 29.59
CA PHE A 635 -16.92 -3.54 30.17
C PHE A 635 -17.89 -4.27 29.23
N ILE A 636 -17.81 -4.00 27.93
CA ILE A 636 -18.67 -4.62 26.92
C ILE A 636 -18.17 -6.02 26.57
N GLN A 637 -16.89 -6.13 26.24
CA GLN A 637 -16.30 -7.34 25.66
C GLN A 637 -16.12 -8.47 26.67
N LYS A 638 -16.07 -8.19 27.98
CA LYS A 638 -16.06 -9.23 29.02
C LYS A 638 -17.29 -10.16 29.01
N ARG A 639 -18.35 -9.77 28.30
CA ARG A 639 -19.55 -10.62 28.12
C ARG A 639 -19.31 -11.78 27.17
N TYR A 640 -18.37 -11.63 26.24
CA TYR A 640 -18.10 -12.56 25.15
C TYR A 640 -16.71 -13.20 25.27
N TRP A 641 -15.76 -12.49 25.85
CA TRP A 641 -14.36 -12.89 25.96
C TRP A 641 -13.92 -12.93 27.41
N ASN A 642 -13.11 -13.92 27.75
CA ASN A 642 -12.48 -14.02 29.08
C ASN A 642 -11.34 -13.01 29.17
N LEU A 643 -11.67 -11.78 29.58
CA LEU A 643 -10.71 -10.73 29.91
C LEU A 643 -10.34 -10.83 31.38
N SER A 644 -9.11 -10.49 31.76
CA SER A 644 -8.70 -10.58 33.16
C SER A 644 -9.54 -9.67 34.06
N ASP A 645 -9.88 -10.16 35.26
CA ASP A 645 -10.63 -9.39 36.26
C ASP A 645 -9.98 -8.04 36.56
N ALA A 646 -8.64 -8.02 36.49
CA ALA A 646 -7.85 -6.81 36.63
C ALA A 646 -8.25 -5.75 35.59
N ILE A 647 -8.27 -6.08 34.29
CA ILE A 647 -8.62 -5.13 33.21
C ILE A 647 -10.08 -4.65 33.33
N CYS A 648 -10.97 -5.50 33.83
CA CYS A 648 -12.38 -5.16 34.02
C CYS A 648 -12.65 -4.29 35.25
N SER A 649 -11.65 -4.07 36.12
CA SER A 649 -11.77 -3.26 37.33
C SER A 649 -11.78 -1.75 37.00
N PRO A 650 -12.68 -0.95 37.58
CA PRO A 650 -12.65 0.51 37.46
C PRO A 650 -11.36 1.16 37.99
N SER A 651 -10.62 0.47 38.86
CA SER A 651 -9.34 0.95 39.42
C SER A 651 -8.13 0.54 38.60
N PHE A 652 -8.32 -0.21 37.51
CA PHE A 652 -7.23 -0.69 36.67
C PHE A 652 -6.47 0.47 36.04
N LYS A 653 -5.14 0.34 36.04
CA LYS A 653 -4.25 1.30 35.38
C LYS A 653 -3.63 0.61 34.18
N PHE A 654 -4.14 0.93 33.00
CA PHE A 654 -3.52 0.52 31.74
C PHE A 654 -2.08 1.07 31.69
N ASN A 655 -1.10 0.18 31.85
CA ASN A 655 0.32 0.48 31.79
C ASN A 655 1.03 -0.67 31.09
N LEU A 656 1.66 -0.35 29.96
CA LEU A 656 2.54 -1.28 29.28
C LEU A 656 3.80 -1.58 30.14
N PRO A 657 4.50 -2.69 29.87
CA PRO A 657 5.71 -3.04 30.59
C PRO A 657 6.71 -1.88 30.64
N SER A 658 7.28 -1.62 31.82
CA SER A 658 8.12 -0.44 32.06
C SER A 658 9.40 -0.43 31.21
N ASP A 659 9.93 -1.60 30.85
CA ASP A 659 11.12 -1.74 30.02
C ASP A 659 10.87 -1.44 28.53
N TRP A 660 9.62 -1.24 28.12
CA TRP A 660 9.26 -0.78 26.78
C TRP A 660 9.43 0.73 26.60
N ARG A 661 9.56 1.47 27.71
CA ARG A 661 9.80 2.91 27.69
C ARG A 661 11.20 3.22 27.19
N ALA A 662 11.32 4.06 26.18
CA ALA A 662 12.61 4.57 25.70
C ALA A 662 13.38 5.29 26.82
N THR A 663 14.67 4.94 27.00
CA THR A 663 15.55 5.56 28.00
C THR A 663 16.13 6.89 27.53
N ASP A 664 16.35 7.00 26.22
CA ASP A 664 16.75 8.22 25.55
C ASP A 664 15.50 8.76 24.86
N SER A 665 15.07 9.98 25.14
CA SER A 665 13.97 10.58 24.40
C SER A 665 14.44 10.85 22.96
N ILE A 666 14.43 9.83 22.11
CA ILE A 666 14.63 9.93 20.66
C ILE A 666 13.31 10.46 20.10
N SER A 667 13.01 11.69 20.50
CA SER A 667 11.94 12.50 19.93
C SER A 667 12.28 12.69 18.45
N THR A 668 11.44 12.17 17.57
CA THR A 668 11.43 12.45 16.13
C THR A 668 11.16 13.92 15.81
N ARG A 669 10.86 14.74 16.82
CA ARG A 669 10.82 16.20 16.72
C ARG A 669 12.24 16.75 16.56
N PRO A 670 12.53 17.63 15.57
CA PRO A 670 13.78 18.37 15.51
C PRO A 670 14.05 19.02 16.87
N LYS A 671 15.27 18.88 17.39
CA LYS A 671 15.68 19.60 18.60
C LYS A 671 15.41 21.08 18.35
N ARG A 672 14.44 21.67 19.08
CA ARG A 672 14.32 23.13 19.16
C ARG A 672 15.68 23.66 19.57
N ASP A 673 16.22 24.62 18.83
CA ASP A 673 17.41 25.34 19.25
C ASP A 673 17.22 25.77 20.70
N LYS A 674 18.23 25.47 21.54
CA LYS A 674 18.24 25.97 22.91
C LYS A 674 18.08 27.48 22.81
N LYS A 675 16.99 28.03 23.35
CA LYS A 675 16.88 29.48 23.52
C LYS A 675 18.17 29.94 24.19
N PRO A 676 18.84 30.99 23.69
CA PRO A 676 20.05 31.49 24.31
C PRO A 676 19.74 31.74 25.78
N ILE A 677 20.55 31.12 26.65
CA ILE A 677 20.50 31.37 28.08
C ILE A 677 20.78 32.87 28.20
N LYS A 678 19.77 33.66 28.61
CA LYS A 678 20.02 35.03 29.02
C LYS A 678 20.92 34.93 30.25
N VAL A 679 22.20 35.21 30.06
CA VAL A 679 23.12 35.44 31.17
C VAL A 679 22.54 36.62 31.96
N PRO A 680 22.27 36.48 33.26
CA PRO A 680 21.89 37.61 34.09
C PRO A 680 22.98 38.67 33.97
N VAL A 681 22.61 39.91 33.64
CA VAL A 681 23.52 41.04 33.77
C VAL A 681 23.77 41.20 35.27
N VAL A 682 24.98 40.83 35.71
CA VAL A 682 25.45 41.22 37.03
C VAL A 682 25.86 42.68 36.89
N GLU A 683 25.03 43.59 37.39
CA GLU A 683 25.44 44.97 37.63
C GLU A 683 26.45 44.99 38.78
N GLY A 684 27.69 45.36 38.49
CA GLY A 684 28.68 45.71 39.51
C GLY A 684 30.01 44.97 39.39
N TYR A 685 31.03 45.76 39.02
CA TYR A 685 32.48 45.52 38.92
C TYR A 685 33.02 44.95 37.61
#